data_AF-A0A9Q0YEU4-F1
#
_entry.id   AF-A0A9Q0YEU4-F1
#
_cell.length_a   1.000
_cell.length_b   1.000
_cell.length_c   1.000
_cell.angle_alpha   90.00
_cell.angle_beta   90.00
_cell.angle_gamma   90.00
#
_symmetry.space_group_name_H-M   'P 1'
#
loop_
_entity.id
_entity.type
_entity.pdbx_description
1 polymer ?
#
loop_
_entity_poly.entity_id
_entity_poly.type
_entity_poly.pdbx_seq_one_letter_code
_entity_poly.pdbx_strand_id
1 'polypeptide(L)'
;MESRVVTVSMEKSSRRSGIRKSCRSLLSHLIPWKMAFLTGVDYAVLTIFLLISSLVGVYHALRGERQRSAQQYLLANRNMHPIPVAISIVVSALSAITYLGTPAEVYVHGPQFWVVIFNKLFPVYIVVFSFCPLFYRLKVTSIYEYLDMRFGKLVRYFGVTINFVYLLLYMGIVIFAPALALNAVTGLSLVGSILAVGIVCTFYTTIGGISAVVWTDVFQNFAFALIPWKMAFLTGVDYAVLIIFLLISSLVGVYHALRGERQRTAKQYLLANRNMHPIPVAISVVVSVLSAITYLGVPAEVYVHGPQYWVVVLNKIIPAYIVVFSFCPLFYRLKVTSIYEYLDMRFGKLVRYIGVTINFVYLLLYMGIVIFAPALALNAVTGLSLVGSILAVGVVCTFYTTIGGITAVVWTDVFQSVIMLTGFLVTIISCSVQVGGFINVFRINIDHGRGTFFDFRPNPTIRHSFWSVFFGLGILMTSYIGTNQIIVQRYMTCRTLKQSQFSAGLGTIAMGVVELIAVLSGMCLYAYFAGCDPLTSGKVNKADQLMAYLMVDLFQNTPGVAGLLISAAFSASLSTVSSGVNALATLTGQDIIRNFYPDMSDFKFTLILKIVSIFFGMTCIGVAFLVSSLGGILPLALSLVGILNGPILGVFCLGVYFPWCNTKGAVSGMAFAIALGFWLKIGSIVYPPMIDDPPLFIDQCPVVLENVTDIATTLSFEAVSAAQASISESVVGGQPGIAKLYSISYAYYCPFTCFSTILVGTIISFLTREKDVPAVDPKLISPWANSFCCCLPRRWRVVLNGGIETDVTGKGMYVSVDKEGDGNFNETTGHLRQKNNDIQLM
;
A
#
# COMPACT_ATOMS: atom_id res chain seq x y z
N MET A 1 -14.04 -23.22 66.68
CA MET A 1 -13.62 -22.45 65.49
C MET A 1 -14.48 -22.82 64.26
N GLU A 2 -15.75 -23.22 64.42
CA GLU A 2 -16.64 -23.62 63.31
C GLU A 2 -17.96 -22.82 63.24
N SER A 3 -18.33 -22.07 64.28
CA SER A 3 -19.58 -21.27 64.30
C SER A 3 -19.46 -19.87 63.68
N ARG A 4 -18.26 -19.42 63.30
CA ARG A 4 -18.04 -18.13 62.58
C ARG A 4 -17.91 -18.28 61.06
N VAL A 5 -17.83 -19.50 60.52
CA VAL A 5 -17.63 -19.73 59.08
C VAL A 5 -18.98 -19.80 58.33
N VAL A 6 -20.05 -20.24 59.01
CA VAL A 6 -21.38 -20.40 58.39
C VAL A 6 -22.10 -19.06 58.21
N THR A 7 -21.99 -18.13 59.17
CA THR A 7 -22.59 -16.79 59.09
C THR A 7 -21.96 -15.92 58.00
N VAL A 8 -20.64 -16.01 57.80
CA VAL A 8 -19.94 -15.29 56.72
C VAL A 8 -20.30 -15.84 55.34
N SER A 9 -20.65 -17.12 55.22
CA SER A 9 -21.03 -17.75 53.95
C SER A 9 -22.47 -17.42 53.54
N MET A 10 -23.42 -17.41 54.49
CA MET A 10 -24.80 -16.99 54.21
C MET A 10 -24.91 -15.49 53.93
N GLU A 11 -24.14 -14.65 54.64
CA GLU A 11 -24.12 -13.20 54.38
C GLU A 11 -23.42 -12.86 53.06
N LYS A 12 -22.38 -13.62 52.65
CA LYS A 12 -21.80 -13.54 51.30
C LYS A 12 -22.74 -14.04 50.21
N SER A 13 -23.59 -15.03 50.46
CA SER A 13 -24.58 -15.54 49.48
C SER A 13 -25.75 -14.57 49.31
N SER A 14 -26.26 -14.00 50.40
CA SER A 14 -27.31 -12.96 50.38
C SER A 14 -26.80 -11.64 49.78
N ARG A 15 -25.58 -11.19 50.13
CA ARG A 15 -24.93 -10.06 49.45
C ARG A 15 -24.60 -10.36 48.00
N ARG A 16 -24.19 -11.58 47.60
CA ARG A 16 -23.96 -11.91 46.19
C ARG A 16 -25.25 -11.98 45.37
N SER A 17 -26.39 -12.34 45.97
CA SER A 17 -27.68 -12.34 45.27
C SER A 17 -28.27 -10.93 45.16
N GLY A 18 -28.12 -10.10 46.20
CA GLY A 18 -28.47 -8.67 46.20
C GLY A 18 -27.56 -7.84 45.30
N ILE A 19 -26.24 -8.10 45.30
CA ILE A 19 -25.28 -7.50 44.38
C ILE A 19 -25.50 -8.04 42.97
N ARG A 20 -25.85 -9.30 42.73
CA ARG A 20 -26.21 -9.74 41.36
C ARG A 20 -27.50 -9.11 40.86
N LYS A 21 -28.52 -8.91 41.69
CA LYS A 21 -29.76 -8.23 41.29
C LYS A 21 -29.57 -6.72 41.13
N SER A 22 -28.84 -6.09 42.04
CA SER A 22 -28.52 -4.66 42.00
C SER A 22 -27.53 -4.35 40.88
N CYS A 23 -26.48 -5.15 40.69
CA CYS A 23 -25.53 -5.04 39.58
C CYS A 23 -26.18 -5.40 38.25
N ARG A 24 -27.19 -6.29 38.17
CA ARG A 24 -27.96 -6.53 36.93
C ARG A 24 -28.94 -5.38 36.63
N SER A 25 -29.46 -4.70 37.66
CA SER A 25 -30.25 -3.47 37.53
C SER A 25 -29.39 -2.21 37.30
N LEU A 26 -28.13 -2.22 37.74
CA LEU A 26 -27.15 -1.15 37.53
C LEU A 26 -26.48 -1.31 36.16
N LEU A 27 -26.10 -2.53 35.74
CA LEU A 27 -25.56 -2.81 34.40
C LEU A 27 -26.58 -2.52 33.29
N SER A 28 -27.89 -2.65 33.55
CA SER A 28 -28.91 -2.24 32.59
C SER A 28 -29.02 -0.73 32.41
N HIS A 29 -28.42 0.06 33.32
CA HIS A 29 -28.42 1.52 33.27
C HIS A 29 -27.02 2.15 33.09
N LEU A 30 -25.92 1.40 33.26
CA LEU A 30 -24.52 1.87 33.28
C LEU A 30 -23.71 1.53 32.03
N ILE A 31 -24.35 1.06 30.96
CA ILE A 31 -23.69 0.83 29.69
C ILE A 31 -24.32 1.78 28.64
N PRO A 32 -23.62 2.82 28.19
CA PRO A 32 -24.00 3.57 27.00
C PRO A 32 -23.45 2.90 25.72
N TRP A 33 -23.14 1.61 25.74
CA TRP A 33 -23.56 0.80 24.60
C TRP A 33 -25.07 0.67 24.69
N LYS A 34 -25.81 1.65 24.14
CA LYS A 34 -26.88 1.21 23.27
C LYS A 34 -26.14 0.38 22.21
N MET A 35 -25.94 -0.93 22.45
CA MET A 35 -26.05 -1.89 21.36
C MET A 35 -27.34 -1.43 20.70
N ALA A 36 -27.20 -0.79 19.55
CA ALA A 36 -28.33 -0.15 18.91
C ALA A 36 -29.34 -1.26 18.74
N PHE A 37 -30.32 -1.32 19.65
CA PHE A 37 -31.41 -2.26 19.50
C PHE A 37 -31.92 -1.97 18.12
N LEU A 38 -31.93 -3.02 17.30
CA LEU A 38 -32.34 -2.95 15.91
C LEU A 38 -33.53 -2.00 15.83
N THR A 39 -33.41 -0.94 15.04
CA THR A 39 -34.54 -0.05 14.79
C THR A 39 -35.67 -0.87 14.17
N GLY A 40 -36.91 -0.36 14.16
CA GLY A 40 -38.01 -1.09 13.51
C GLY A 40 -37.68 -1.50 12.06
N VAL A 41 -36.86 -0.70 11.38
CA VAL A 41 -36.32 -1.01 10.04
C VAL A 41 -35.33 -2.18 10.07
N ASP A 42 -34.45 -2.25 11.06
CA ASP A 42 -33.46 -3.33 11.15
C ASP A 42 -34.12 -4.67 11.50
N TYR A 43 -35.18 -4.65 12.33
CA TYR A 43 -36.05 -5.82 12.53
C TYR A 43 -36.81 -6.20 11.25
N ALA A 44 -37.32 -5.22 10.50
CA ALA A 44 -37.98 -5.47 9.23
C ALA A 44 -37.01 -6.09 8.21
N VAL A 45 -35.78 -5.58 8.09
CA VAL A 45 -34.74 -6.11 7.20
C VAL A 45 -34.35 -7.53 7.62
N LEU A 46 -34.12 -7.79 8.91
CA LEU A 46 -33.83 -9.12 9.42
C LEU A 46 -34.97 -10.10 9.14
N THR A 47 -36.22 -9.67 9.37
CA THR A 47 -37.41 -10.48 9.11
C THR A 47 -37.58 -10.76 7.61
N ILE A 48 -37.41 -9.74 6.76
CA ILE A 48 -37.45 -9.87 5.30
C ILE A 48 -36.34 -10.81 4.81
N PHE A 49 -35.12 -10.70 5.36
CA PHE A 49 -34.00 -11.58 5.01
C PHE A 49 -34.28 -13.05 5.36
N LEU A 50 -34.80 -13.31 6.56
CA LEU A 50 -35.19 -14.66 7.00
C LEU A 50 -36.38 -15.20 6.19
N LEU A 51 -37.34 -14.34 5.85
CA LEU A 51 -38.48 -14.69 5.00
C LEU A 51 -38.04 -15.01 3.57
N ILE A 52 -37.19 -14.20 2.95
CA ILE A 52 -36.68 -14.47 1.60
C ILE A 52 -35.87 -15.76 1.58
N SER A 53 -35.00 -15.99 2.57
CA SER A 53 -34.25 -17.25 2.70
C SER A 53 -35.19 -18.46 2.78
N SER A 54 -36.29 -18.34 3.52
CA SER A 54 -37.31 -19.38 3.64
C SER A 54 -38.13 -19.55 2.35
N LEU A 55 -38.48 -18.45 1.68
CA LEU A 55 -39.26 -18.42 0.44
C LEU A 55 -38.48 -18.99 -0.74
N VAL A 56 -37.16 -18.82 -0.80
CA VAL A 56 -36.30 -19.48 -1.81
C VAL A 56 -36.37 -21.00 -1.65
N GLY A 57 -36.34 -21.51 -0.41
CA GLY A 57 -36.55 -22.93 -0.13
C GLY A 57 -37.91 -23.45 -0.59
N VAL A 58 -38.98 -22.71 -0.26
CA VAL A 58 -40.35 -23.05 -0.67
C VAL A 58 -40.54 -22.97 -2.19
N TYR A 59 -39.98 -21.95 -2.84
CA TYR A 59 -40.02 -21.79 -4.30
C TYR A 59 -39.41 -22.99 -5.02
N HIS A 60 -38.25 -23.47 -4.57
CA HIS A 60 -37.59 -24.63 -5.17
C HIS A 60 -38.31 -25.95 -4.88
N ALA A 61 -39.09 -26.05 -3.79
CA ALA A 61 -39.97 -27.18 -3.54
C ALA A 61 -41.22 -27.15 -4.41
N LEU A 62 -41.89 -25.99 -4.55
CA LEU A 62 -43.14 -25.85 -5.30
C LEU A 62 -42.96 -25.94 -6.82
N ARG A 63 -41.84 -25.44 -7.37
CA ARG A 63 -41.51 -25.59 -8.80
C ARG A 63 -41.03 -27.01 -9.17
N GLY A 64 -40.96 -27.90 -8.18
CA GLY A 64 -40.36 -29.21 -8.26
C GLY A 64 -41.34 -30.35 -8.49
N GLU A 65 -42.02 -30.40 -9.64
CA GLU A 65 -42.58 -31.68 -10.14
C GLU A 65 -41.50 -32.78 -10.28
N ARG A 66 -40.22 -32.39 -10.19
CA ARG A 66 -39.02 -33.23 -10.33
C ARG A 66 -38.37 -33.71 -9.01
N GLN A 67 -38.79 -33.30 -7.80
CA GLN A 67 -38.13 -33.72 -6.54
C GLN A 67 -38.38 -35.20 -6.10
N ARG A 68 -38.84 -36.10 -6.98
CA ARG A 68 -39.18 -37.48 -6.61
C ARG A 68 -38.00 -38.44 -6.45
N SER A 69 -36.79 -38.05 -6.86
CA SER A 69 -35.59 -38.91 -6.80
C SER A 69 -34.56 -38.41 -5.78
N ALA A 70 -34.01 -39.32 -4.97
CA ALA A 70 -32.95 -39.04 -4.00
C ALA A 70 -31.72 -38.36 -4.65
N GLN A 71 -31.40 -38.71 -5.90
CA GLN A 71 -30.30 -38.11 -6.65
C GLN A 71 -30.54 -36.63 -6.97
N GLN A 72 -31.79 -36.25 -7.20
CA GLN A 72 -32.14 -34.85 -7.44
C GLN A 72 -32.11 -34.05 -6.15
N TYR A 73 -32.58 -34.63 -5.04
CA TYR A 73 -32.59 -33.96 -3.74
C TYR A 73 -31.18 -33.73 -3.19
N LEU A 74 -30.30 -34.75 -3.29
CA LEU A 74 -28.95 -34.72 -2.72
C LEU A 74 -27.89 -34.11 -3.65
N LEU A 75 -28.06 -34.19 -4.97
CA LEU A 75 -27.02 -33.78 -5.94
C LEU A 75 -27.54 -32.86 -7.07
N ALA A 76 -28.81 -32.46 -7.05
CA ALA A 76 -29.42 -31.66 -8.11
C ALA A 76 -29.22 -32.24 -9.53
N ASN A 77 -29.20 -33.57 -9.64
CA ASN A 77 -28.88 -34.32 -10.87
C ASN A 77 -27.53 -33.94 -11.51
N ARG A 78 -26.62 -33.30 -10.77
CA ARG A 78 -25.31 -32.80 -11.24
C ARG A 78 -25.39 -31.77 -12.38
N ASN A 79 -26.52 -31.10 -12.53
CA ASN A 79 -26.78 -30.15 -13.60
C ASN A 79 -26.64 -28.68 -13.18
N MET A 80 -26.03 -28.42 -12.03
CA MET A 80 -25.82 -27.05 -11.55
C MET A 80 -24.67 -26.36 -12.26
N HIS A 81 -24.83 -25.05 -12.46
CA HIS A 81 -23.75 -24.21 -12.94
C HIS A 81 -22.62 -24.15 -11.89
N PRO A 82 -21.33 -24.20 -12.29
CA PRO A 82 -20.21 -24.25 -11.36
C PRO A 82 -20.07 -23.02 -10.45
N ILE A 83 -20.51 -21.84 -10.91
CA ILE A 83 -20.37 -20.58 -10.15
C ILE A 83 -21.19 -20.58 -8.84
N PRO A 84 -22.52 -20.81 -8.84
CA PRO A 84 -23.29 -20.94 -7.60
C PRO A 84 -22.73 -21.99 -6.64
N VAL A 85 -22.29 -23.14 -7.17
CA VAL A 85 -21.71 -24.22 -6.38
C VAL A 85 -20.41 -23.78 -5.70
N ALA A 86 -19.53 -23.08 -6.43
CA ALA A 86 -18.28 -22.56 -5.86
C ALA A 86 -18.54 -21.53 -4.76
N ILE A 87 -19.49 -20.61 -4.95
CA ILE A 87 -19.89 -19.62 -3.94
C ILE A 87 -20.45 -20.32 -2.70
N SER A 88 -21.34 -21.30 -2.87
CA SER A 88 -21.91 -22.06 -1.75
C SER A 88 -20.85 -22.86 -0.97
N ILE A 89 -19.84 -23.44 -1.63
CA ILE A 89 -18.71 -24.11 -0.94
C ILE A 89 -17.92 -23.10 -0.09
N VAL A 90 -17.68 -21.89 -0.61
CA VAL A 90 -16.97 -20.84 0.13
C VAL A 90 -17.81 -20.35 1.32
N VAL A 91 -19.09 -20.09 1.13
CA VAL A 91 -20.02 -19.68 2.19
C VAL A 91 -20.13 -20.76 3.27
N SER A 92 -20.21 -22.04 2.88
CA SER A 92 -20.22 -23.18 3.81
C SER A 92 -18.95 -23.31 4.65
N ALA A 93 -17.80 -22.81 4.16
CA ALA A 93 -16.56 -22.75 4.92
C ALA A 93 -16.47 -21.54 5.86
N LEU A 94 -17.27 -20.49 5.60
CA LEU A 94 -17.39 -19.28 6.41
C LEU A 94 -18.50 -19.45 7.46
N SER A 95 -18.19 -20.16 8.54
CA SER A 95 -19.13 -20.28 9.67
C SER A 95 -19.12 -19.02 10.55
N ALA A 96 -20.19 -18.82 11.33
CA ALA A 96 -20.22 -17.80 12.38
C ALA A 96 -19.07 -17.96 13.39
N ILE A 97 -18.59 -19.19 13.60
CA ILE A 97 -17.42 -19.50 14.44
C ILE A 97 -16.15 -18.95 13.78
N THR A 98 -15.96 -19.14 12.48
CA THR A 98 -14.83 -18.55 11.75
C THR A 98 -14.91 -17.02 11.77
N TYR A 99 -16.11 -16.45 11.59
CA TYR A 99 -16.32 -15.02 11.49
C TYR A 99 -16.15 -14.27 12.82
N LEU A 100 -16.67 -14.83 13.92
CA LEU A 100 -16.57 -14.22 15.26
C LEU A 100 -15.33 -14.69 16.03
N GLY A 101 -14.98 -15.97 15.88
CA GLY A 101 -13.87 -16.60 16.61
C GLY A 101 -12.50 -16.23 16.08
N THR A 102 -12.29 -16.15 14.75
CA THR A 102 -10.97 -15.81 14.20
C THR A 102 -10.48 -14.42 14.62
N PRO A 103 -11.30 -13.35 14.55
CA PRO A 103 -10.89 -12.05 15.05
C PRO A 103 -10.65 -12.05 16.57
N ALA A 104 -11.44 -12.81 17.34
CA ALA A 104 -11.25 -12.94 18.78
C ALA A 104 -9.93 -13.66 19.13
N GLU A 105 -9.61 -14.75 18.44
CA GLU A 105 -8.35 -15.48 18.58
C GLU A 105 -7.14 -14.62 18.19
N VAL A 106 -7.25 -13.86 17.09
CA VAL A 106 -6.20 -12.90 16.67
C VAL A 106 -6.05 -11.76 17.69
N TYR A 107 -7.15 -11.32 18.30
CA TYR A 107 -7.12 -10.30 19.34
C TYR A 107 -6.43 -10.80 20.62
N VAL A 108 -6.72 -12.03 21.05
CA VAL A 108 -6.19 -12.61 22.30
C VAL A 108 -4.76 -13.15 22.13
N HIS A 109 -4.47 -13.84 21.03
CA HIS A 109 -3.22 -14.56 20.80
C HIS A 109 -2.30 -13.89 19.75
N GLY A 110 -2.72 -12.73 19.22
CA GLY A 110 -1.97 -11.99 18.23
C GLY A 110 -2.05 -12.58 16.82
N PRO A 111 -1.32 -11.98 15.85
CA PRO A 111 -1.41 -12.33 14.44
C PRO A 111 -0.88 -13.72 14.08
N GLN A 112 -0.28 -14.46 15.03
CA GLN A 112 0.27 -15.80 14.81
C GLN A 112 -0.82 -16.83 14.42
N PHE A 113 -2.08 -16.60 14.82
CA PHE A 113 -3.22 -17.44 14.44
C PHE A 113 -3.41 -17.56 12.91
N TRP A 114 -2.89 -16.60 12.12
CA TRP A 114 -2.95 -16.63 10.65
C TRP A 114 -2.19 -17.79 10.00
N VAL A 115 -1.23 -18.42 10.69
CA VAL A 115 -0.51 -19.61 10.19
C VAL A 115 -1.47 -20.76 9.83
N VAL A 116 -2.65 -20.81 10.45
CA VAL A 116 -3.70 -21.78 10.15
C VAL A 116 -4.22 -21.67 8.70
N ILE A 117 -4.13 -20.50 8.07
CA ILE A 117 -4.58 -20.30 6.68
C ILE A 117 -3.67 -21.00 5.67
N PHE A 118 -2.35 -21.01 5.90
CA PHE A 118 -1.41 -21.76 5.06
C PHE A 118 -1.69 -23.27 5.11
N ASN A 119 -2.14 -23.78 6.26
CA ASN A 119 -2.55 -25.16 6.42
C ASN A 119 -3.81 -25.50 5.59
N LYS A 120 -4.66 -24.52 5.21
CA LYS A 120 -5.86 -24.76 4.39
C LYS A 120 -5.57 -24.85 2.89
N LEU A 121 -4.44 -24.34 2.40
CA LEU A 121 -4.11 -24.36 0.97
C LEU A 121 -3.73 -25.77 0.48
N PHE A 122 -2.94 -26.51 1.25
CA PHE A 122 -2.43 -27.83 0.86
C PHE A 122 -3.54 -28.91 0.72
N PRO A 123 -4.52 -29.02 1.64
CA PRO A 123 -5.63 -29.96 1.51
C PRO A 123 -6.49 -29.73 0.27
N VAL A 124 -6.69 -28.47 -0.16
CA VAL A 124 -7.50 -28.15 -1.35
C VAL A 124 -6.88 -28.77 -2.60
N TYR A 125 -5.55 -28.67 -2.76
CA TYR A 125 -4.85 -29.33 -3.87
C TYR A 125 -5.06 -30.85 -3.86
N ILE A 126 -4.94 -31.49 -2.69
CA ILE A 126 -5.18 -32.94 -2.56
C ILE A 126 -6.62 -33.30 -2.94
N VAL A 127 -7.60 -32.53 -2.46
CA VAL A 127 -9.02 -32.79 -2.76
C VAL A 127 -9.30 -32.63 -4.25
N VAL A 128 -8.83 -31.55 -4.88
CA VAL A 128 -9.11 -31.25 -6.30
C VAL A 128 -8.42 -32.23 -7.24
N PHE A 129 -7.17 -32.62 -6.97
CA PHE A 129 -6.40 -33.47 -7.89
C PHE A 129 -6.54 -34.97 -7.59
N SER A 130 -6.78 -35.38 -6.34
CA SER A 130 -6.88 -36.79 -5.97
C SER A 130 -8.32 -37.27 -5.80
N PHE A 131 -9.14 -36.55 -5.02
CA PHE A 131 -10.46 -37.03 -4.62
C PHE A 131 -11.58 -36.67 -5.61
N CYS A 132 -11.62 -35.43 -6.10
CA CYS A 132 -12.66 -34.98 -7.03
C CYS A 132 -12.75 -35.82 -8.32
N PRO A 133 -11.65 -36.15 -9.02
CA PRO A 133 -11.72 -36.97 -10.24
C PRO A 133 -12.22 -38.39 -9.94
N LEU A 134 -11.85 -38.95 -8.79
CA LEU A 134 -12.26 -40.27 -8.34
C LEU A 134 -13.77 -40.31 -8.06
N PHE A 135 -14.28 -39.40 -7.23
CA PHE A 135 -15.70 -39.37 -6.87
C PHE A 135 -16.60 -39.03 -8.06
N TYR A 136 -16.14 -38.17 -8.97
CA TYR A 136 -16.87 -37.86 -10.21
C TYR A 136 -17.02 -39.10 -11.10
N ARG A 137 -15.95 -39.89 -11.29
CA ARG A 137 -15.98 -41.12 -12.09
C ARG A 137 -16.87 -42.20 -11.49
N LEU A 138 -16.80 -42.40 -10.18
CA LEU A 138 -17.56 -43.46 -9.48
C LEU A 138 -19.04 -43.13 -9.31
N LYS A 139 -19.43 -41.88 -9.60
CA LYS A 139 -20.79 -41.38 -9.45
C LYS A 139 -21.43 -41.65 -8.08
N VAL A 140 -20.64 -41.72 -7.02
CA VAL A 140 -21.15 -41.90 -5.65
C VAL A 140 -22.03 -40.73 -5.20
N THR A 141 -23.00 -41.02 -4.35
CA THR A 141 -23.87 -40.01 -3.71
C THR A 141 -23.36 -39.60 -2.33
N SER A 142 -22.62 -40.49 -1.68
CA SER A 142 -21.95 -40.26 -0.40
C SER A 142 -20.50 -40.73 -0.50
N ILE A 143 -19.57 -40.00 0.14
CA ILE A 143 -18.16 -40.39 0.19
C ILE A 143 -17.99 -41.78 0.84
N TYR A 144 -18.86 -42.16 1.78
CA TYR A 144 -18.82 -43.46 2.44
C TYR A 144 -19.27 -44.63 1.56
N GLU A 145 -19.96 -44.36 0.45
CA GLU A 145 -20.30 -45.36 -0.56
C GLU A 145 -19.03 -45.91 -1.23
N TYR A 146 -18.00 -45.07 -1.41
CA TYR A 146 -16.69 -45.52 -1.87
C TYR A 146 -16.03 -46.52 -0.91
N LEU A 147 -16.20 -46.35 0.41
CA LEU A 147 -15.67 -47.28 1.40
C LEU A 147 -16.33 -48.65 1.31
N ASP A 148 -17.63 -48.70 0.99
CA ASP A 148 -18.35 -49.94 0.73
C ASP A 148 -17.79 -50.67 -0.49
N MET A 149 -17.63 -49.92 -1.59
CA MET A 149 -17.09 -50.46 -2.85
C MET A 149 -15.68 -51.04 -2.68
N ARG A 150 -14.88 -50.52 -1.75
CA ARG A 150 -13.47 -50.90 -1.58
C ARG A 150 -13.21 -51.87 -0.41
N PHE A 151 -13.92 -51.70 0.69
CA PHE A 151 -13.65 -52.39 1.96
C PHE A 151 -14.89 -53.08 2.56
N GLY A 152 -16.03 -53.00 1.88
CA GLY A 152 -17.28 -53.63 2.27
C GLY A 152 -18.14 -52.82 3.24
N LYS A 153 -19.37 -53.31 3.43
CA LYS A 153 -20.44 -52.62 4.16
C LYS A 153 -20.09 -52.26 5.60
N LEU A 154 -19.32 -53.10 6.29
CA LEU A 154 -18.95 -52.88 7.69
C LEU A 154 -18.11 -51.61 7.87
N VAL A 155 -17.16 -51.35 6.95
CA VAL A 155 -16.33 -50.14 6.97
C VAL A 155 -17.15 -48.90 6.61
N ARG A 156 -18.10 -49.03 5.67
CA ARG A 156 -19.07 -47.95 5.40
C ARG A 156 -19.90 -47.62 6.63
N TYR A 157 -20.50 -48.61 7.30
CA TYR A 157 -21.30 -48.35 8.50
C TYR A 157 -20.48 -47.69 9.59
N PHE A 158 -19.27 -48.17 9.84
CA PHE A 158 -18.36 -47.56 10.81
C PHE A 158 -18.03 -46.09 10.46
N GLY A 159 -17.65 -45.81 9.22
CA GLY A 159 -17.35 -44.45 8.76
C GLY A 159 -18.56 -43.51 8.83
N VAL A 160 -19.75 -44.00 8.44
CA VAL A 160 -21.01 -43.25 8.54
C VAL A 160 -21.35 -42.97 10.00
N THR A 161 -21.20 -43.93 10.91
CA THR A 161 -21.48 -43.75 12.35
C THR A 161 -20.57 -42.70 12.96
N ILE A 162 -19.25 -42.74 12.69
CA ILE A 162 -18.31 -41.72 13.18
C ILE A 162 -18.70 -40.33 12.66
N ASN A 163 -18.97 -40.22 11.36
CA ASN A 163 -19.35 -38.95 10.75
C ASN A 163 -20.68 -38.41 11.28
N PHE A 164 -21.63 -39.30 11.57
CA PHE A 164 -22.91 -38.93 12.15
C PHE A 164 -22.74 -38.37 13.56
N VAL A 165 -21.93 -39.01 14.41
CA VAL A 165 -21.59 -38.50 15.75
C VAL A 165 -20.89 -37.14 15.65
N TYR A 166 -19.91 -37.00 14.75
CA TYR A 166 -19.23 -35.74 14.50
C TYR A 166 -20.20 -34.64 14.06
N LEU A 167 -21.08 -34.92 13.10
CA LEU A 167 -22.07 -33.96 12.61
C LEU A 167 -23.05 -33.53 13.70
N LEU A 168 -23.52 -34.45 14.55
CA LEU A 168 -24.41 -34.10 15.66
C LEU A 168 -23.75 -33.12 16.64
N LEU A 169 -22.49 -33.37 17.02
CA LEU A 169 -21.74 -32.49 17.90
C LEU A 169 -21.44 -31.13 17.24
N TYR A 170 -21.02 -31.15 15.97
CA TYR A 170 -20.67 -29.96 15.21
C TYR A 170 -21.88 -29.05 14.97
N MET A 171 -23.03 -29.61 14.58
CA MET A 171 -24.24 -28.85 14.29
C MET A 171 -24.76 -28.07 15.51
N GLY A 172 -24.62 -28.62 16.71
CA GLY A 172 -24.95 -27.90 17.95
C GLY A 172 -24.14 -26.61 18.11
N ILE A 173 -22.84 -26.68 17.84
CA ILE A 173 -21.93 -25.51 17.92
C ILE A 173 -22.24 -24.51 16.80
N VAL A 174 -22.51 -25.01 15.58
CA VAL A 174 -22.83 -24.19 14.40
C VAL A 174 -24.12 -23.38 14.58
N ILE A 175 -25.13 -23.92 15.26
CA ILE A 175 -26.37 -23.18 15.58
C ILE A 175 -26.13 -22.21 16.75
N PHE A 176 -25.30 -22.60 17.72
CA PHE A 176 -25.03 -21.80 18.92
C PHE A 176 -24.32 -20.48 18.61
N ALA A 177 -23.28 -20.47 17.78
CA ALA A 177 -22.52 -19.26 17.45
C ALA A 177 -23.36 -18.10 16.85
N PRO A 178 -24.17 -18.30 15.80
CA PRO A 178 -25.05 -17.26 15.28
C PRO A 178 -26.19 -16.92 16.23
N ALA A 179 -26.68 -17.88 17.04
CA ALA A 179 -27.68 -17.61 18.06
C ALA A 179 -27.14 -16.72 19.20
N LEU A 180 -25.87 -16.85 19.56
CA LEU A 180 -25.19 -15.98 20.52
C LEU A 180 -25.10 -14.54 19.98
N ALA A 181 -24.76 -14.38 18.70
CA ALA A 181 -24.75 -13.08 18.04
C ALA A 181 -26.17 -12.48 17.96
N LEU A 182 -27.17 -13.29 17.60
CA LEU A 182 -28.57 -12.87 17.55
C LEU A 182 -29.08 -12.46 18.93
N ASN A 183 -28.74 -13.20 19.99
CA ASN A 183 -29.05 -12.86 21.38
C ASN A 183 -28.45 -11.52 21.79
N ALA A 184 -27.18 -11.28 21.46
CA ALA A 184 -26.49 -10.03 21.77
C ALA A 184 -27.15 -8.83 21.06
N VAL A 185 -27.52 -8.96 19.79
CA VAL A 185 -28.02 -7.84 18.96
C VAL A 185 -29.52 -7.57 19.15
N THR A 186 -30.34 -8.60 19.34
CA THR A 186 -31.81 -8.45 19.45
C THR A 186 -32.30 -8.35 20.89
N GLY A 187 -31.49 -8.77 21.86
CA GLY A 187 -31.93 -8.94 23.25
C GLY A 187 -32.92 -10.09 23.47
N LEU A 188 -33.23 -10.90 22.44
CA LEU A 188 -34.00 -12.14 22.59
C LEU A 188 -33.30 -13.07 23.59
N SER A 189 -34.04 -13.93 24.30
CA SER A 189 -33.40 -14.95 25.14
C SER A 189 -32.52 -15.87 24.28
N LEU A 190 -31.38 -16.31 24.81
CA LEU A 190 -30.47 -17.21 24.09
C LEU A 190 -31.19 -18.46 23.57
N VAL A 191 -32.11 -19.01 24.35
CA VAL A 191 -32.97 -20.14 23.95
C VAL A 191 -33.86 -19.76 22.76
N GLY A 192 -34.49 -18.57 22.80
CA GLY A 192 -35.29 -18.06 21.69
C GLY A 192 -34.47 -17.86 20.42
N SER A 193 -33.24 -17.34 20.53
CA SER A 193 -32.33 -17.17 19.40
C SER A 193 -31.88 -18.52 18.80
N ILE A 194 -31.58 -19.52 19.64
CA ILE A 194 -31.23 -20.88 19.20
C ILE A 194 -32.41 -21.51 18.44
N LEU A 195 -33.63 -21.41 18.99
CA LEU A 195 -34.83 -21.95 18.34
C LEU A 195 -35.12 -21.24 17.01
N ALA A 196 -35.01 -19.90 16.96
CA ALA A 196 -35.25 -19.13 15.74
C ALA A 196 -34.27 -19.52 14.61
N VAL A 197 -32.97 -19.54 14.91
CA VAL A 197 -31.94 -19.94 13.94
C VAL A 197 -32.13 -21.40 13.52
N GLY A 198 -32.31 -22.31 14.48
CA GLY A 198 -32.46 -23.74 14.22
C GLY A 198 -33.70 -24.07 13.38
N ILE A 199 -34.84 -23.47 13.68
CA ILE A 199 -36.10 -23.68 12.94
C ILE A 199 -35.98 -23.18 11.51
N VAL A 200 -35.48 -21.96 11.30
CA VAL A 200 -35.33 -21.38 9.96
C VAL A 200 -34.36 -22.23 9.12
N CYS A 201 -33.17 -22.54 9.66
CA CYS A 201 -32.17 -23.36 8.98
C CYS A 201 -32.70 -24.76 8.62
N THR A 202 -33.41 -25.41 9.53
CA THR A 202 -33.99 -26.74 9.28
C THR A 202 -35.09 -26.65 8.22
N PHE A 203 -35.93 -25.63 8.27
CA PHE A 203 -37.10 -25.48 7.39
C PHE A 203 -36.71 -25.35 5.91
N TYR A 204 -35.88 -24.37 5.54
CA TYR A 204 -35.54 -24.16 4.12
C TYR A 204 -34.66 -25.29 3.56
N THR A 205 -33.80 -25.89 4.40
CA THR A 205 -32.90 -26.98 4.01
C THR A 205 -33.68 -28.26 3.74
N THR A 206 -34.61 -28.63 4.62
CA THR A 206 -35.40 -29.86 4.50
C THR A 206 -36.32 -29.82 3.29
N ILE A 207 -36.92 -28.65 3.03
CA ILE A 207 -37.91 -28.48 1.96
C ILE A 207 -37.25 -28.38 0.57
N GLY A 208 -36.12 -27.67 0.46
CA GLY A 208 -35.57 -27.31 -0.85
C GLY A 208 -34.44 -28.21 -1.40
N GLY A 209 -33.85 -29.08 -0.57
CA GLY A 209 -32.70 -29.93 -0.94
C GLY A 209 -31.44 -29.12 -1.29
N ILE A 210 -30.41 -29.75 -1.85
CA ILE A 210 -29.11 -29.10 -2.09
C ILE A 210 -29.22 -27.89 -3.04
N SER A 211 -30.22 -27.87 -3.92
CA SER A 211 -30.46 -26.74 -4.82
C SER A 211 -30.91 -25.48 -4.12
N ALA A 212 -31.81 -25.61 -3.15
CA ALA A 212 -32.19 -24.45 -2.37
C ALA A 212 -31.01 -23.95 -1.54
N VAL A 213 -30.26 -24.86 -0.90
CA VAL A 213 -29.09 -24.49 -0.07
C VAL A 213 -28.07 -23.67 -0.88
N VAL A 214 -27.69 -24.14 -2.07
CA VAL A 214 -26.72 -23.44 -2.93
C VAL A 214 -27.23 -22.05 -3.31
N TRP A 215 -28.51 -21.90 -3.67
CA TRP A 215 -29.07 -20.61 -4.06
C TRP A 215 -29.31 -19.68 -2.86
N THR A 216 -29.66 -20.22 -1.69
CA THR A 216 -29.75 -19.44 -0.45
C THR A 216 -28.37 -18.92 -0.05
N ASP A 217 -27.32 -19.73 -0.16
CA ASP A 217 -25.95 -19.29 0.17
C ASP A 217 -25.49 -18.15 -0.75
N VAL A 218 -25.75 -18.27 -2.05
CA VAL A 218 -25.46 -17.23 -3.04
C VAL A 218 -26.23 -15.96 -2.69
N PHE A 219 -27.55 -16.06 -2.47
CA PHE A 219 -28.39 -14.92 -2.13
C PHE A 219 -27.92 -14.24 -0.84
N GLN A 220 -27.67 -15.01 0.22
CA GLN A 220 -27.23 -14.47 1.52
C GLN A 220 -25.91 -13.72 1.39
N ASN A 221 -24.97 -14.21 0.60
CA ASN A 221 -23.70 -13.54 0.35
C ASN A 221 -23.87 -12.21 -0.43
N PHE A 222 -24.70 -12.21 -1.48
CA PHE A 222 -24.98 -10.98 -2.25
C PHE A 222 -25.84 -9.98 -1.46
N ALA A 223 -26.83 -10.43 -0.70
CA ALA A 223 -27.65 -9.59 0.15
C ALA A 223 -26.81 -8.92 1.25
N PHE A 224 -25.87 -9.66 1.86
CA PHE A 224 -24.92 -9.11 2.83
C PHE A 224 -24.02 -8.01 2.23
N ALA A 225 -23.67 -8.14 0.95
CA ALA A 225 -22.91 -7.11 0.22
C ALA A 225 -23.76 -5.86 -0.14
N LEU A 226 -25.08 -5.98 -0.17
CA LEU A 226 -26.02 -4.93 -0.58
C LEU A 226 -26.71 -4.22 0.60
N ILE A 227 -26.70 -4.78 1.80
CA ILE A 227 -27.28 -4.14 2.98
C ILE A 227 -26.36 -3.02 3.46
N PRO A 228 -26.81 -1.75 3.45
CA PRO A 228 -26.03 -0.64 3.99
C PRO A 228 -25.92 -0.81 5.51
N TRP A 229 -24.73 -1.12 5.99
CA TRP A 229 -24.44 -1.18 7.43
C TRP A 229 -24.58 0.22 8.02
N LYS A 230 -25.47 0.38 8.99
CA LYS A 230 -25.70 1.64 9.70
C LYS A 230 -24.49 1.98 10.58
N MET A 231 -23.48 2.58 9.96
CA MET A 231 -22.48 3.51 10.53
C MET A 231 -21.85 4.31 9.38
N ALA A 232 -22.66 4.78 8.42
CA ALA A 232 -22.14 5.56 7.29
C ALA A 232 -22.35 7.05 7.55
N PHE A 233 -21.25 7.77 7.73
CA PHE A 233 -21.20 9.23 7.63
C PHE A 233 -21.46 9.73 6.20
N LEU A 234 -21.42 8.83 5.20
CA LEU A 234 -21.63 9.15 3.78
C LEU A 234 -23.07 8.93 3.34
N THR A 235 -23.58 9.85 2.52
CA THR A 235 -24.88 9.74 1.85
C THR A 235 -24.78 8.86 0.60
N GLY A 236 -25.92 8.40 0.06
CA GLY A 236 -25.94 7.66 -1.22
C GLY A 236 -25.32 8.46 -2.39
N VAL A 237 -25.35 9.79 -2.32
CA VAL A 237 -24.73 10.68 -3.30
C VAL A 237 -23.20 10.56 -3.28
N ASP A 238 -22.60 10.43 -2.10
CA ASP A 238 -21.15 10.29 -1.95
C ASP A 238 -20.65 8.97 -2.59
N TYR A 239 -21.40 7.89 -2.38
CA TYR A 239 -21.12 6.61 -3.05
C TYR A 239 -21.28 6.71 -4.56
N ALA A 240 -22.29 7.43 -5.06
CA ALA A 240 -22.46 7.65 -6.49
C ALA A 240 -21.27 8.41 -7.10
N VAL A 241 -20.78 9.46 -6.43
CA VAL A 241 -19.58 10.21 -6.86
C VAL A 241 -18.36 9.29 -6.94
N LEU A 242 -18.12 8.47 -5.91
CA LEU A 242 -17.01 7.52 -5.89
C LEU A 242 -17.10 6.48 -7.02
N ILE A 243 -18.28 5.92 -7.25
CA ILE A 243 -18.51 4.95 -8.33
C ILE A 243 -18.30 5.60 -9.69
N ILE A 244 -18.83 6.80 -9.92
CA ILE A 244 -18.64 7.55 -11.17
C ILE A 244 -17.15 7.81 -11.40
N PHE A 245 -16.40 8.21 -10.37
CA PHE A 245 -14.96 8.42 -10.43
C PHE A 245 -14.20 7.14 -10.86
N LEU A 246 -14.50 5.99 -10.25
CA LEU A 246 -13.88 4.71 -10.58
C LEU A 246 -14.24 4.24 -11.99
N LEU A 247 -15.50 4.48 -12.42
CA LEU A 247 -15.96 4.18 -13.77
C LEU A 247 -15.24 5.05 -14.81
N ILE A 248 -15.14 6.37 -14.61
CA ILE A 248 -14.42 7.27 -15.52
C ILE A 248 -12.95 6.84 -15.65
N SER A 249 -12.28 6.54 -14.53
CA SER A 249 -10.90 6.05 -14.54
C SER A 249 -10.76 4.77 -15.37
N SER A 250 -11.70 3.83 -15.21
CA SER A 250 -11.72 2.58 -15.99
C SER A 250 -12.01 2.81 -17.48
N LEU A 251 -12.96 3.70 -17.78
CA LEU A 251 -13.38 4.04 -19.15
C LEU A 251 -12.27 4.70 -19.95
N VAL A 252 -11.45 5.57 -19.35
CA VAL A 252 -10.26 6.14 -20.01
C VAL A 252 -9.30 5.02 -20.43
N GLY A 253 -9.08 4.03 -19.56
CA GLY A 253 -8.26 2.85 -19.88
C GLY A 253 -8.82 2.03 -21.03
N VAL A 254 -10.12 1.73 -20.98
CA VAL A 254 -10.83 0.98 -22.04
C VAL A 254 -10.82 1.76 -23.36
N TYR A 255 -11.06 3.07 -23.34
CA TYR A 255 -11.05 3.94 -24.52
C TYR A 255 -9.72 3.86 -25.28
N HIS A 256 -8.60 3.98 -24.56
CA HIS A 256 -7.27 3.90 -25.16
C HIS A 256 -6.89 2.50 -25.66
N ALA A 257 -7.51 1.45 -25.11
CA ALA A 257 -7.34 0.10 -25.63
C ALA A 257 -8.19 -0.19 -26.86
N LEU A 258 -9.44 0.29 -26.91
CA LEU A 258 -10.37 0.04 -28.02
C LEU A 258 -10.04 0.87 -29.27
N ARG A 259 -9.60 2.12 -29.14
CA ARG A 259 -9.15 2.93 -30.28
C ARG A 259 -7.78 2.53 -30.83
N GLY A 260 -7.15 1.53 -30.24
CA GLY A 260 -5.80 1.11 -30.57
C GLY A 260 -5.76 -0.14 -31.46
N GLU A 261 -5.81 0.02 -32.78
CA GLU A 261 -5.02 -0.90 -33.66
C GLU A 261 -3.52 -0.89 -33.27
N ARG A 262 -3.12 0.12 -32.49
CA ARG A 262 -1.77 0.48 -32.03
C ARG A 262 -1.23 -0.35 -30.85
N GLN A 263 -2.06 -0.97 -29.99
CA GLN A 263 -1.57 -1.71 -28.80
C GLN A 263 -1.07 -3.13 -29.10
N ARG A 264 -0.75 -3.43 -30.36
CA ARG A 264 -0.19 -4.74 -30.79
C ARG A 264 1.32 -4.85 -30.60
N THR A 265 2.01 -3.71 -30.47
CA THR A 265 3.48 -3.67 -30.33
C THR A 265 3.88 -3.27 -28.92
N ALA A 266 4.94 -3.91 -28.41
CA ALA A 266 5.40 -3.66 -27.04
C ALA A 266 5.93 -2.23 -26.86
N LYS A 267 6.50 -1.63 -27.92
CA LYS A 267 6.93 -0.23 -27.90
C LYS A 267 5.78 0.76 -27.74
N GLN A 268 4.60 0.47 -28.31
CA GLN A 268 3.41 1.28 -28.04
C GLN A 268 2.92 1.06 -26.61
N TYR A 269 2.83 -0.20 -26.16
CA TYR A 269 2.32 -0.53 -24.83
C TYR A 269 3.18 0.07 -23.70
N LEU A 270 4.51 -0.01 -23.81
CA LEU A 270 5.46 0.39 -22.78
C LEU A 270 5.94 1.85 -22.90
N LEU A 271 6.00 2.41 -24.11
CA LEU A 271 6.61 3.73 -24.37
C LEU A 271 5.75 4.69 -25.18
N ALA A 272 4.50 4.32 -25.51
CA ALA A 272 3.61 5.12 -26.36
C ALA A 272 4.25 5.57 -27.68
N ASN A 273 5.11 4.71 -28.26
CA ASN A 273 5.91 5.00 -29.46
C ASN A 273 6.77 6.27 -29.38
N ARG A 274 7.07 6.74 -28.15
CA ARG A 274 7.77 8.00 -27.89
C ARG A 274 7.09 9.21 -28.56
N ASN A 275 5.77 9.30 -28.51
CA ASN A 275 5.03 10.39 -29.14
C ASN A 275 4.06 11.10 -28.18
N MET A 276 4.33 11.04 -26.87
CA MET A 276 3.49 11.71 -25.87
C MET A 276 3.81 13.20 -25.79
N HIS A 277 2.77 14.01 -25.62
CA HIS A 277 2.90 15.45 -25.38
C HIS A 277 3.54 15.69 -23.99
N PRO A 278 4.46 16.65 -23.85
CA PRO A 278 5.23 16.82 -22.62
C PRO A 278 4.40 17.21 -21.38
N ILE A 279 3.30 17.95 -21.54
CA ILE A 279 2.46 18.42 -20.41
C ILE A 279 1.76 17.25 -19.67
N PRO A 280 0.98 16.37 -20.35
CA PRO A 280 0.43 15.17 -19.70
C PRO A 280 1.49 14.31 -19.03
N VAL A 281 2.67 14.17 -19.64
CA VAL A 281 3.78 13.42 -19.07
C VAL A 281 4.30 14.08 -17.79
N ALA A 282 4.42 15.42 -17.74
CA ALA A 282 4.85 16.14 -16.55
C ALA A 282 3.85 15.96 -15.39
N ILE A 283 2.54 16.10 -15.66
CA ILE A 283 1.47 15.87 -14.67
C ILE A 283 1.53 14.43 -14.16
N SER A 284 1.73 13.49 -15.07
CA SER A 284 1.84 12.09 -14.75
C SER A 284 3.08 11.77 -13.90
N VAL A 285 4.22 12.43 -14.14
CA VAL A 285 5.40 12.36 -13.26
C VAL A 285 5.07 12.85 -11.85
N VAL A 286 4.28 13.92 -11.71
CA VAL A 286 3.84 14.44 -10.41
C VAL A 286 3.01 13.38 -9.65
N VAL A 287 1.88 12.94 -10.23
CA VAL A 287 0.93 12.09 -9.51
C VAL A 287 1.36 10.62 -9.37
N SER A 288 2.42 10.21 -10.07
CA SER A 288 3.01 8.87 -9.88
C SER A 288 3.83 8.75 -8.61
N VAL A 289 4.31 9.88 -8.07
CA VAL A 289 5.05 9.92 -6.80
C VAL A 289 4.12 10.34 -5.65
N LEU A 290 3.18 11.25 -5.93
CA LEU A 290 2.21 11.72 -4.95
C LEU A 290 1.09 10.69 -4.77
N SER A 291 1.29 9.81 -3.80
CA SER A 291 0.35 8.75 -3.44
C SER A 291 -0.69 9.23 -2.41
N ALA A 292 -1.61 8.36 -1.96
CA ALA A 292 -2.44 8.67 -0.81
C ALA A 292 -1.62 8.98 0.45
N ILE A 293 -0.36 8.56 0.52
CA ILE A 293 0.53 8.95 1.62
C ILE A 293 0.78 10.46 1.59
N THR A 294 0.88 11.09 0.42
CA THR A 294 0.97 12.55 0.35
C THR A 294 -0.37 13.19 0.69
N TYR A 295 -1.47 12.65 0.17
CA TYR A 295 -2.81 13.23 0.37
C TYR A 295 -3.31 13.15 1.83
N LEU A 296 -3.03 12.05 2.53
CA LEU A 296 -3.49 11.79 3.89
C LEU A 296 -2.36 11.92 4.93
N GLY A 297 -1.16 11.43 4.58
CA GLY A 297 -0.02 11.34 5.50
C GLY A 297 0.74 12.65 5.68
N VAL A 298 0.95 13.47 4.64
CA VAL A 298 1.62 14.78 4.82
C VAL A 298 0.80 15.73 5.71
N PRO A 299 -0.53 15.86 5.55
CA PRO A 299 -1.34 16.63 6.49
C PRO A 299 -1.24 16.11 7.93
N ALA A 300 -1.25 14.78 8.12
CA ALA A 300 -1.08 14.16 9.44
C ALA A 300 0.31 14.41 10.04
N GLU A 301 1.36 14.35 9.22
CA GLU A 301 2.73 14.68 9.62
C GLU A 301 2.82 16.13 10.11
N VAL A 302 2.22 17.06 9.39
CA VAL A 302 2.20 18.49 9.77
C VAL A 302 1.37 18.73 11.03
N TYR A 303 0.27 17.98 11.21
CA TYR A 303 -0.58 18.07 12.40
C TYR A 303 0.19 17.69 13.67
N VAL A 304 0.88 16.53 13.63
CA VAL A 304 1.59 15.96 14.79
C VAL A 304 2.92 16.67 15.03
N HIS A 305 3.74 16.86 13.99
CA HIS A 305 5.13 17.28 14.12
C HIS A 305 5.39 18.76 13.79
N GLY A 306 4.45 19.44 13.12
CA GLY A 306 4.56 20.84 12.72
C GLY A 306 4.92 21.07 11.24
N PRO A 307 4.99 22.34 10.79
CA PRO A 307 5.06 22.68 9.37
C PRO A 307 6.45 22.53 8.73
N GLN A 308 7.50 22.16 9.48
CA GLN A 308 8.92 22.10 9.05
C GLN A 308 9.13 21.33 7.73
N TYR A 309 8.26 20.38 7.42
CA TYR A 309 8.28 19.60 6.18
C TYR A 309 8.16 20.46 4.90
N TRP A 310 7.63 21.68 4.98
CA TRP A 310 7.44 22.57 3.81
C TRP A 310 8.71 22.87 3.00
N VAL A 311 9.90 22.74 3.62
CA VAL A 311 11.20 22.89 2.94
C VAL A 311 11.35 21.92 1.75
N VAL A 312 10.52 20.87 1.69
CA VAL A 312 10.43 19.93 0.56
C VAL A 312 10.22 20.64 -0.79
N VAL A 313 9.61 21.83 -0.84
CA VAL A 313 9.48 22.63 -2.08
C VAL A 313 10.85 23.01 -2.63
N LEU A 314 11.75 23.47 -1.75
CA LEU A 314 13.09 23.91 -2.13
C LEU A 314 13.97 22.72 -2.52
N ASN A 315 13.74 21.55 -1.90
CA ASN A 315 14.55 20.37 -2.16
C ASN A 315 14.43 19.85 -3.61
N LYS A 316 13.39 20.22 -4.35
CA LYS A 316 13.15 19.80 -5.74
C LYS A 316 14.14 20.40 -6.74
N ILE A 317 14.84 21.47 -6.36
CA ILE A 317 15.82 22.16 -7.22
C ILE A 317 16.98 21.22 -7.59
N ILE A 318 17.54 20.50 -6.61
CA ILE A 318 18.68 19.60 -6.82
C ILE A 318 18.31 18.41 -7.74
N PRO A 319 17.25 17.63 -7.46
CA PRO A 319 16.80 16.55 -8.34
C PRO A 319 16.48 17.04 -9.75
N ALA A 320 15.76 18.16 -9.89
CA ALA A 320 15.39 18.69 -11.20
C ALA A 320 16.64 18.96 -12.04
N TYR A 321 17.64 19.60 -11.45
CA TYR A 321 18.89 19.90 -12.14
C TYR A 321 19.67 18.62 -12.52
N ILE A 322 19.89 17.71 -11.56
CA ILE A 322 20.65 16.47 -11.81
C ILE A 322 19.97 15.61 -12.88
N VAL A 323 18.65 15.44 -12.81
CA VAL A 323 17.92 14.60 -13.77
C VAL A 323 17.92 15.22 -15.16
N VAL A 324 17.60 16.51 -15.28
CA VAL A 324 17.49 17.20 -16.56
C VAL A 324 18.81 17.22 -17.31
N PHE A 325 19.93 17.44 -16.61
CA PHE A 325 21.23 17.60 -17.26
C PHE A 325 22.11 16.34 -17.27
N SER A 326 21.80 15.32 -16.46
CA SER A 326 22.60 14.08 -16.40
C SER A 326 21.82 12.83 -16.80
N PHE A 327 20.86 12.39 -15.98
CA PHE A 327 20.19 11.10 -16.20
C PHE A 327 19.30 11.07 -17.44
N CYS A 328 18.48 12.11 -17.65
CA CYS A 328 17.55 12.16 -18.77
C CYS A 328 18.28 12.13 -20.14
N PRO A 329 19.31 12.95 -20.41
CA PRO A 329 20.08 12.88 -21.66
C PRO A 329 20.73 11.52 -21.90
N LEU A 330 21.26 10.90 -20.84
CA LEU A 330 21.92 9.60 -20.93
C LEU A 330 20.94 8.51 -21.40
N PHE A 331 19.83 8.32 -20.68
CA PHE A 331 18.85 7.29 -21.03
C PHE A 331 18.18 7.56 -22.38
N TYR A 332 17.92 8.83 -22.72
CA TYR A 332 17.34 9.20 -24.01
C TYR A 332 18.24 8.82 -25.18
N ARG A 333 19.56 9.09 -25.07
CA ARG A 333 20.56 8.77 -26.10
C ARG A 333 20.75 7.26 -26.28
N LEU A 334 20.77 6.51 -25.18
CA LEU A 334 20.89 5.05 -25.20
C LEU A 334 19.62 4.34 -25.68
N LYS A 335 18.49 5.07 -25.72
CA LYS A 335 17.18 4.56 -26.13
C LYS A 335 16.72 3.34 -25.34
N VAL A 336 17.16 3.19 -24.09
CA VAL A 336 16.77 2.09 -23.20
C VAL A 336 15.27 2.10 -22.90
N THR A 337 14.69 0.92 -22.68
CA THR A 337 13.30 0.77 -22.21
C THR A 337 13.25 0.55 -20.71
N SER A 338 14.14 -0.32 -20.21
CA SER A 338 14.45 -0.45 -18.79
C SER A 338 15.73 0.30 -18.44
N ILE A 339 15.73 1.06 -17.35
CA ILE A 339 16.95 1.71 -16.85
C ILE A 339 18.02 0.71 -16.44
N TYR A 340 17.66 -0.55 -16.17
CA TYR A 340 18.62 -1.58 -15.79
C TYR A 340 19.39 -2.14 -17.00
N GLU A 341 18.90 -1.93 -18.24
CA GLU A 341 19.68 -2.16 -19.46
C GLU A 341 20.98 -1.34 -19.43
N TYR A 342 20.95 -0.12 -18.90
CA TYR A 342 22.16 0.69 -18.73
C TYR A 342 23.17 0.02 -17.79
N LEU A 343 22.72 -0.55 -16.67
CA LEU A 343 23.61 -1.24 -15.74
C LEU A 343 24.22 -2.50 -16.35
N ASP A 344 23.49 -3.18 -17.24
CA ASP A 344 24.02 -4.29 -18.04
C ASP A 344 25.13 -3.83 -18.97
N MET A 345 24.89 -2.76 -19.73
CA MET A 345 25.90 -2.18 -20.63
C MET A 345 27.14 -1.69 -19.87
N ARG A 346 26.97 -1.21 -18.63
CA ARG A 346 28.04 -0.59 -17.83
C ARG A 346 28.83 -1.58 -16.96
N PHE A 347 28.16 -2.53 -16.34
CA PHE A 347 28.74 -3.45 -15.35
C PHE A 347 28.42 -4.93 -15.62
N GLY A 348 27.57 -5.23 -16.61
CA GLY A 348 27.16 -6.57 -16.97
C GLY A 348 25.91 -7.07 -16.24
N LYS A 349 25.44 -8.24 -16.68
CA LYS A 349 24.16 -8.85 -16.29
C LYS A 349 23.98 -9.04 -14.77
N LEU A 350 25.05 -9.29 -14.03
CA LEU A 350 24.98 -9.49 -12.58
C LEU A 350 24.41 -8.25 -11.87
N VAL A 351 24.95 -7.07 -12.16
CA VAL A 351 24.50 -5.81 -11.54
C VAL A 351 23.09 -5.45 -12.01
N ARG A 352 22.76 -5.74 -13.28
CA ARG A 352 21.40 -5.62 -13.81
C ARG A 352 20.40 -6.42 -12.95
N TYR A 353 20.62 -7.73 -12.78
CA TYR A 353 19.70 -8.58 -12.04
C TYR A 353 19.59 -8.20 -10.57
N ILE A 354 20.70 -7.85 -9.91
CA ILE A 354 20.67 -7.35 -8.53
C ILE A 354 19.81 -6.08 -8.41
N GLY A 355 20.02 -5.10 -9.30
CA GLY A 355 19.23 -3.87 -9.31
C GLY A 355 17.74 -4.12 -9.56
N VAL A 356 17.43 -4.98 -10.53
CA VAL A 356 16.06 -5.40 -10.84
C VAL A 356 15.40 -6.07 -9.63
N THR A 357 16.07 -7.00 -8.96
CA THR A 357 15.55 -7.69 -7.76
C THR A 357 15.27 -6.73 -6.61
N ILE A 358 16.20 -5.80 -6.30
CA ILE A 358 16.00 -4.81 -5.24
C ILE A 358 14.77 -3.95 -5.55
N ASN A 359 14.64 -3.50 -6.80
CA ASN A 359 13.51 -2.68 -7.21
C ASN A 359 12.18 -3.46 -7.23
N PHE A 360 12.20 -4.76 -7.56
CA PHE A 360 11.02 -5.62 -7.45
C PHE A 360 10.50 -5.69 -6.01
N VAL A 361 11.39 -6.00 -5.05
CA VAL A 361 11.03 -6.12 -3.64
C VAL A 361 10.50 -4.78 -3.11
N TYR A 362 11.20 -3.69 -3.42
CA TYR A 362 10.79 -2.34 -3.06
C TYR A 362 9.40 -1.98 -3.61
N LEU A 363 9.18 -2.15 -4.92
CA LEU A 363 7.93 -1.76 -5.57
C LEU A 363 6.75 -2.60 -5.08
N LEU A 364 6.91 -3.91 -4.93
CA LEU A 364 5.83 -4.78 -4.42
C LEU A 364 5.36 -4.37 -3.03
N LEU A 365 6.30 -4.14 -2.11
CA LEU A 365 6.00 -3.70 -0.75
C LEU A 365 5.32 -2.32 -0.76
N TYR A 366 5.92 -1.35 -1.47
CA TYR A 366 5.41 0.02 -1.53
C TYR A 366 4.01 0.08 -2.16
N MET A 367 3.74 -0.65 -3.25
CA MET A 367 2.42 -0.66 -3.89
C MET A 367 1.33 -1.25 -3.01
N GLY A 368 1.63 -2.29 -2.21
CA GLY A 368 0.66 -2.82 -1.24
C GLY A 368 0.26 -1.79 -0.18
N ILE A 369 1.21 -0.97 0.27
CA ILE A 369 0.96 0.10 1.25
C ILE A 369 0.13 1.23 0.64
N VAL A 370 0.44 1.60 -0.60
CA VAL A 370 -0.30 2.62 -1.34
C VAL A 370 -1.76 2.19 -1.56
N ILE A 371 -2.04 0.90 -1.75
CA ILE A 371 -3.42 0.37 -1.79
C ILE A 371 -4.07 0.40 -0.39
N PHE A 372 -3.30 0.04 0.65
CA PHE A 372 -3.81 -0.06 2.02
C PHE A 372 -4.17 1.28 2.65
N ALA A 373 -3.35 2.32 2.50
CA ALA A 373 -3.55 3.64 3.13
C ALA A 373 -4.94 4.27 2.85
N PRO A 374 -5.38 4.46 1.59
CA PRO A 374 -6.70 5.01 1.30
C PRO A 374 -7.83 4.04 1.69
N ALA A 375 -7.58 2.72 1.68
CA ALA A 375 -8.56 1.72 2.08
C ALA A 375 -8.79 1.75 3.60
N LEU A 376 -7.75 2.00 4.39
CA LEU A 376 -7.84 2.23 5.84
C LEU A 376 -8.60 3.52 6.14
N ALA A 377 -8.29 4.60 5.42
CA ALA A 377 -9.02 5.86 5.56
C ALA A 377 -10.50 5.70 5.19
N LEU A 378 -10.80 5.01 4.09
CA LEU A 378 -12.16 4.69 3.66
C LEU A 378 -12.88 3.85 4.72
N ASN A 379 -12.24 2.79 5.23
CA ASN A 379 -12.81 1.93 6.26
C ASN A 379 -13.18 2.72 7.53
N ALA A 380 -12.30 3.63 7.96
CA ALA A 380 -12.52 4.45 9.15
C ALA A 380 -13.72 5.40 9.03
N VAL A 381 -14.01 5.91 7.82
CA VAL A 381 -15.04 6.94 7.62
C VAL A 381 -16.35 6.43 7.01
N THR A 382 -16.32 5.30 6.31
CA THR A 382 -17.50 4.74 5.62
C THR A 382 -18.10 3.52 6.31
N GLY A 383 -17.36 2.89 7.21
CA GLY A 383 -17.73 1.59 7.80
C GLY A 383 -17.66 0.42 6.81
N LEU A 384 -17.26 0.65 5.54
CA LEU A 384 -17.00 -0.44 4.59
C LEU A 384 -15.94 -1.38 5.14
N SER A 385 -16.11 -2.69 4.93
CA SER A 385 -15.06 -3.64 5.29
C SER A 385 -13.75 -3.24 4.61
N LEU A 386 -12.66 -3.22 5.38
CA LEU A 386 -11.32 -2.94 4.86
C LEU A 386 -10.97 -3.82 3.66
N VAL A 387 -11.44 -5.07 3.68
CA VAL A 387 -11.33 -6.03 2.57
C VAL A 387 -12.02 -5.54 1.31
N GLY A 388 -13.27 -5.08 1.41
CA GLY A 388 -14.01 -4.52 0.29
C GLY A 388 -13.33 -3.29 -0.30
N SER A 389 -12.79 -2.40 0.55
CA SER A 389 -12.04 -1.22 0.13
C SER A 389 -10.76 -1.56 -0.63
N ILE A 390 -9.95 -2.51 -0.11
CA ILE A 390 -8.72 -2.97 -0.78
C ILE A 390 -9.03 -3.59 -2.15
N LEU A 391 -10.05 -4.46 -2.22
CA LEU A 391 -10.43 -5.12 -3.48
C LEU A 391 -10.95 -4.12 -4.50
N ALA A 392 -11.79 -3.16 -4.10
CA ALA A 392 -12.33 -2.15 -4.99
C ALA A 392 -11.22 -1.33 -5.65
N VAL A 393 -10.25 -0.83 -4.88
CA VAL A 393 -9.10 -0.07 -5.40
C VAL A 393 -8.24 -0.94 -6.31
N GLY A 394 -7.82 -2.10 -5.80
CA GLY A 394 -6.83 -2.93 -6.45
C GLY A 394 -7.32 -3.53 -7.77
N VAL A 395 -8.55 -4.03 -7.80
CA VAL A 395 -9.13 -4.65 -9.01
C VAL A 395 -9.35 -3.60 -10.10
N VAL A 396 -9.96 -2.46 -9.76
CA VAL A 396 -10.17 -1.36 -10.71
C VAL A 396 -8.83 -0.89 -11.29
N CYS A 397 -7.83 -0.67 -10.42
CA CYS A 397 -6.50 -0.25 -10.85
C CYS A 397 -5.84 -1.25 -11.80
N THR A 398 -5.86 -2.53 -11.42
CA THR A 398 -5.23 -3.61 -12.20
C THR A 398 -5.89 -3.73 -13.57
N PHE A 399 -7.22 -3.61 -13.62
CA PHE A 399 -8.00 -3.72 -14.84
C PHE A 399 -7.61 -2.66 -15.88
N TYR A 400 -7.72 -1.36 -15.55
CA TYR A 400 -7.47 -0.31 -16.54
C TYR A 400 -5.98 -0.22 -16.94
N THR A 401 -5.07 -0.53 -16.01
CA THR A 401 -3.62 -0.54 -16.26
C THR A 401 -3.23 -1.62 -17.25
N THR A 402 -3.75 -2.84 -17.04
CA THR A 402 -3.47 -3.99 -17.90
C THR A 402 -3.90 -3.73 -19.34
N ILE A 403 -5.09 -3.16 -19.52
CA ILE A 403 -5.73 -3.03 -20.81
C ILE A 403 -5.12 -1.88 -21.63
N GLY A 404 -4.86 -0.73 -20.99
CA GLY A 404 -4.53 0.52 -21.70
C GLY A 404 -3.05 0.83 -21.92
N GLY A 405 -2.13 0.20 -21.18
CA GLY A 405 -0.68 0.48 -21.26
C GLY A 405 -0.31 1.92 -20.85
N ILE A 406 0.93 2.34 -21.09
CA ILE A 406 1.45 3.62 -20.55
C ILE A 406 0.66 4.85 -21.05
N THR A 407 0.11 4.81 -22.27
CA THR A 407 -0.71 5.93 -22.79
C THR A 407 -1.95 6.13 -21.95
N ALA A 408 -2.67 5.05 -21.62
CA ALA A 408 -3.85 5.14 -20.78
C ALA A 408 -3.50 5.61 -19.38
N VAL A 409 -2.43 5.06 -18.81
CA VAL A 409 -1.95 5.42 -17.46
C VAL A 409 -1.68 6.93 -17.38
N VAL A 410 -0.98 7.51 -18.35
CA VAL A 410 -0.72 8.97 -18.37
C VAL A 410 -2.01 9.79 -18.46
N TRP A 411 -3.02 9.37 -19.22
CA TRP A 411 -4.28 10.12 -19.32
C TRP A 411 -5.19 9.94 -18.09
N THR A 412 -5.21 8.75 -17.48
CA THR A 412 -5.88 8.55 -16.19
C THR A 412 -5.22 9.39 -15.11
N ASP A 413 -3.90 9.51 -15.12
CA ASP A 413 -3.14 10.37 -14.20
C ASP A 413 -3.54 11.84 -14.33
N VAL A 414 -3.72 12.35 -15.56
CA VAL A 414 -4.17 13.73 -15.77
C VAL A 414 -5.55 13.94 -15.15
N PHE A 415 -6.50 13.05 -15.41
CA PHE A 415 -7.83 13.11 -14.79
C PHE A 415 -7.75 13.05 -13.25
N GLN A 416 -7.01 12.09 -12.71
CA GLN A 416 -6.83 11.88 -11.26
C GLN A 416 -6.13 13.06 -10.58
N SER A 417 -5.19 13.73 -11.27
CA SER A 417 -4.52 14.93 -10.75
C SER A 417 -5.49 16.09 -10.49
N VAL A 418 -6.47 16.28 -11.38
CA VAL A 418 -7.48 17.34 -11.23
C VAL A 418 -8.36 17.07 -10.02
N ILE A 419 -8.80 15.82 -9.83
CA ILE A 419 -9.61 15.42 -8.68
C ILE A 419 -8.82 15.59 -7.38
N MET A 420 -7.54 15.17 -7.37
CA MET A 420 -6.65 15.33 -6.21
C MET A 420 -6.45 16.80 -5.82
N LEU A 421 -6.11 17.66 -6.78
CA LEU A 421 -5.93 19.10 -6.55
C LEU A 421 -7.21 19.77 -6.07
N THR A 422 -8.35 19.42 -6.67
CA THR A 422 -9.66 19.91 -6.24
C THR A 422 -9.92 19.54 -4.78
N GLY A 423 -9.61 18.30 -4.38
CA GLY A 423 -9.84 17.87 -3.01
C GLY A 423 -9.00 18.62 -1.98
N PHE A 424 -7.73 18.91 -2.29
CA PHE A 424 -6.91 19.77 -1.42
C PHE A 424 -7.47 21.20 -1.33
N LEU A 425 -7.80 21.82 -2.46
CA LEU A 425 -8.31 23.19 -2.51
C LEU A 425 -9.62 23.34 -1.74
N VAL A 426 -10.57 22.42 -1.94
CA VAL A 426 -11.84 22.40 -1.21
C VAL A 426 -11.60 22.28 0.30
N THR A 427 -10.69 21.40 0.73
CA THR A 427 -10.37 21.24 2.16
C THR A 427 -9.77 22.51 2.76
N ILE A 428 -8.79 23.12 2.09
CA ILE A 428 -8.13 24.35 2.58
C ILE A 428 -9.11 25.51 2.64
N ILE A 429 -9.92 25.72 1.59
CA ILE A 429 -10.88 26.83 1.53
C ILE A 429 -11.93 26.66 2.63
N SER A 430 -12.58 25.49 2.73
CA SER A 430 -13.63 25.26 3.71
C SER A 430 -13.12 25.31 5.14
N CYS A 431 -11.95 24.73 5.42
CA CYS A 431 -11.34 24.86 6.74
C CYS A 431 -11.03 26.32 7.08
N SER A 432 -10.46 27.08 6.13
CA SER A 432 -10.13 28.48 6.36
C SER A 432 -11.37 29.31 6.67
N VAL A 433 -12.50 29.04 6.02
CA VAL A 433 -13.77 29.71 6.33
C VAL A 433 -14.25 29.37 7.74
N GLN A 434 -14.20 28.09 8.15
CA GLN A 434 -14.66 27.69 9.49
C GLN A 434 -13.78 28.22 10.63
N VAL A 435 -12.48 28.42 10.37
CA VAL A 435 -11.51 29.00 11.32
C VAL A 435 -11.55 30.55 11.33
N GLY A 436 -12.42 31.17 10.51
CA GLY A 436 -12.58 32.63 10.48
C GLY A 436 -11.59 33.38 9.58
N GLY A 437 -10.91 32.68 8.66
CA GLY A 437 -10.05 33.24 7.62
C GLY A 437 -8.73 32.47 7.46
N PHE A 438 -8.13 32.55 6.27
CA PHE A 438 -6.85 31.88 5.97
C PHE A 438 -5.69 32.37 6.85
N ILE A 439 -5.69 33.66 7.22
CA ILE A 439 -4.68 34.25 8.10
C ILE A 439 -4.74 33.63 9.51
N ASN A 440 -5.95 33.32 10.00
CA ASN A 440 -6.12 32.69 11.31
C ASN A 440 -5.52 31.29 11.36
N VAL A 441 -5.48 30.56 10.23
CA VAL A 441 -4.82 29.24 10.15
C VAL A 441 -3.34 29.36 10.55
N PHE A 442 -2.62 30.35 9.99
CA PHE A 442 -1.23 30.59 10.35
C PHE A 442 -1.07 31.08 11.78
N ARG A 443 -1.94 32.00 12.20
CA ARG A 443 -1.90 32.57 13.56
C ARG A 443 -2.06 31.49 14.63
N ILE A 444 -3.07 30.63 14.52
CA ILE A 444 -3.31 29.54 15.47
C ILE A 444 -2.13 28.57 15.53
N ASN A 445 -1.55 28.21 14.38
CA ASN A 445 -0.36 27.35 14.36
C ASN A 445 0.82 28.02 15.09
N ILE A 446 1.06 29.32 14.86
CA ILE A 446 2.15 30.05 15.52
C ILE A 446 1.91 30.17 17.03
N ASP A 447 0.70 30.57 17.43
CA ASP A 447 0.32 30.78 18.83
C ASP A 447 0.42 29.47 19.65
N HIS A 448 0.19 28.32 19.01
CA HIS A 448 0.27 26.98 19.62
C HIS A 448 1.66 26.32 19.47
N GLY A 449 2.72 27.10 19.30
CA GLY A 449 4.11 26.60 19.29
C GLY A 449 4.54 25.89 17.99
N ARG A 450 3.73 25.95 16.92
CA ARG A 450 4.03 25.38 15.59
C ARG A 450 4.51 26.43 14.59
N GLY A 451 5.02 27.57 15.06
CA GLY A 451 5.57 28.65 14.22
C GLY A 451 6.96 28.40 13.65
N THR A 452 7.57 27.24 13.93
CA THR A 452 8.92 26.91 13.46
C THR A 452 8.88 26.37 12.03
N PHE A 453 9.02 27.26 11.05
CA PHE A 453 9.08 26.88 9.63
C PHE A 453 10.48 26.41 9.22
N PHE A 454 11.53 27.04 9.72
CA PHE A 454 12.91 26.66 9.44
C PHE A 454 13.64 26.27 10.72
N ASP A 455 14.24 25.08 10.73
CA ASP A 455 15.19 24.66 11.76
C ASP A 455 16.56 24.43 11.11
N PHE A 456 17.48 25.37 11.30
CA PHE A 456 18.83 25.34 10.70
C PHE A 456 19.87 24.59 11.55
N ARG A 457 19.48 23.98 12.67
CA ARG A 457 20.42 23.23 13.53
C ARG A 457 21.01 22.05 12.74
N PRO A 458 22.34 21.92 12.62
CA PRO A 458 22.98 20.85 11.84
C PRO A 458 23.06 19.54 12.65
N ASN A 459 21.97 19.15 13.31
CA ASN A 459 21.90 17.91 14.07
C ASN A 459 21.13 16.86 13.24
N PRO A 460 21.78 15.74 12.83
CA PRO A 460 21.15 14.72 12.00
C PRO A 460 20.08 13.88 12.72
N THR A 461 19.96 14.02 14.05
CA THR A 461 18.91 13.34 14.83
C THR A 461 17.57 14.08 14.80
N ILE A 462 17.55 15.34 14.36
CA ILE A 462 16.31 16.11 14.23
C ILE A 462 15.50 15.53 13.07
N ARG A 463 14.23 15.20 13.33
CA ARG A 463 13.30 14.60 12.36
C ARG A 463 13.28 15.41 11.05
N HIS A 464 12.87 16.68 11.11
CA HIS A 464 12.85 17.61 9.98
C HIS A 464 13.60 18.90 10.31
N SER A 465 14.89 18.94 9.94
CA SER A 465 15.66 20.18 9.86
C SER A 465 15.73 20.65 8.41
N PHE A 466 16.15 21.90 8.20
CA PHE A 466 16.44 22.40 6.86
C PHE A 466 17.39 21.46 6.11
N TRP A 467 18.43 20.97 6.78
CA TRP A 467 19.44 20.07 6.21
C TRP A 467 18.86 18.69 5.88
N SER A 468 18.05 18.12 6.76
CA SER A 468 17.49 16.78 6.56
C SER A 468 16.45 16.78 5.44
N VAL A 469 15.62 17.81 5.34
CA VAL A 469 14.61 17.94 4.29
C VAL A 469 15.21 18.38 2.96
N PHE A 470 16.10 19.38 2.95
CA PHE A 470 16.67 19.91 1.71
C PHE A 470 17.68 18.94 1.07
N PHE A 471 18.68 18.47 1.83
CA PHE A 471 19.69 17.55 1.29
C PHE A 471 19.27 16.08 1.42
N GLY A 472 18.76 15.69 2.59
CA GLY A 472 18.40 14.30 2.85
C GLY A 472 17.30 13.79 1.92
N LEU A 473 16.12 14.41 2.02
CA LEU A 473 15.02 14.09 1.10
C LEU A 473 15.30 14.54 -0.34
N GLY A 474 16.16 15.55 -0.58
CA GLY A 474 16.60 15.93 -1.92
C GLY A 474 17.34 14.80 -2.66
N ILE A 475 18.26 14.10 -2.01
CA ILE A 475 18.93 12.94 -2.62
C ILE A 475 17.94 11.78 -2.85
N LEU A 476 17.02 11.55 -1.90
CA LEU A 476 15.94 10.58 -2.09
C LEU A 476 15.08 10.89 -3.32
N MET A 477 14.71 12.16 -3.50
CA MET A 477 13.94 12.61 -4.67
C MET A 477 14.73 12.47 -5.97
N THR A 478 16.05 12.64 -5.93
CA THR A 478 16.94 12.37 -7.08
C THR A 478 16.87 10.90 -7.49
N SER A 479 16.82 9.97 -6.53
CA SER A 479 16.60 8.55 -6.83
C SER A 479 15.24 8.30 -7.47
N TYR A 480 14.18 8.91 -6.93
CA TYR A 480 12.82 8.75 -7.44
C TYR A 480 12.66 9.22 -8.88
N ILE A 481 13.29 10.34 -9.23
CA ILE A 481 13.07 10.96 -10.54
C ILE A 481 14.12 10.46 -11.55
N GLY A 482 15.36 10.25 -11.10
CA GLY A 482 16.48 9.90 -11.98
C GLY A 482 16.74 8.41 -12.15
N THR A 483 16.42 7.57 -11.16
CA THR A 483 16.81 6.14 -11.18
C THR A 483 15.67 5.20 -10.81
N ASN A 484 14.42 5.67 -10.85
CA ASN A 484 13.25 4.83 -10.67
C ASN A 484 12.57 4.57 -12.02
N GLN A 485 12.32 3.29 -12.31
CA GLN A 485 11.69 2.88 -13.56
C GLN A 485 10.33 3.54 -13.80
N ILE A 486 9.55 3.82 -12.74
CA ILE A 486 8.24 4.48 -12.85
C ILE A 486 8.36 5.84 -13.56
N ILE A 487 9.28 6.68 -13.11
CA ILE A 487 9.40 8.07 -13.58
C ILE A 487 10.23 8.14 -14.85
N VAL A 488 11.33 7.40 -14.91
CA VAL A 488 12.21 7.40 -16.08
C VAL A 488 11.46 6.96 -17.33
N GLN A 489 10.65 5.91 -17.22
CA GLN A 489 9.86 5.41 -18.34
C GLN A 489 8.88 6.46 -18.90
N ARG A 490 8.33 7.34 -18.04
CA ARG A 490 7.35 8.35 -18.45
C ARG A 490 7.97 9.46 -19.29
N TYR A 491 9.02 10.12 -18.82
CA TYR A 491 9.65 11.15 -19.65
C TYR A 491 10.33 10.58 -20.90
N MET A 492 10.66 9.29 -20.91
CA MET A 492 11.14 8.57 -22.09
C MET A 492 10.06 8.31 -23.16
N THR A 493 8.79 8.58 -22.86
CA THR A 493 7.69 8.56 -23.85
C THR A 493 7.59 9.83 -24.70
N CYS A 494 8.39 10.86 -24.43
CA CYS A 494 8.40 12.10 -25.21
C CYS A 494 9.16 11.95 -26.54
N ARG A 495 8.75 12.73 -27.55
CA ARG A 495 9.28 12.66 -28.92
C ARG A 495 10.70 13.18 -29.09
N THR A 496 11.10 14.14 -28.26
CA THR A 496 12.45 14.73 -28.32
C THR A 496 13.07 14.82 -26.93
N LEU A 497 14.41 14.87 -26.88
CA LEU A 497 15.14 15.04 -25.63
C LEU A 497 14.71 16.33 -24.89
N LYS A 498 14.56 17.45 -25.60
CA LYS A 498 14.10 18.72 -24.99
C LYS A 498 12.72 18.59 -24.35
N GLN A 499 11.79 17.88 -25.00
CA GLN A 499 10.46 17.61 -24.42
C GLN A 499 10.56 16.70 -23.19
N SER A 500 11.40 15.67 -23.25
CA SER A 500 11.67 14.77 -22.13
C SER A 500 12.23 15.52 -20.91
N GLN A 501 13.24 16.36 -21.12
CA GLN A 501 13.84 17.24 -20.12
C GLN A 501 12.82 18.22 -19.54
N PHE A 502 12.02 18.85 -20.40
CA PHE A 502 10.96 19.75 -19.96
C PHE A 502 9.94 19.03 -19.07
N SER A 503 9.47 17.84 -19.47
CA SER A 503 8.54 17.05 -18.66
C SER A 503 9.11 16.61 -17.32
N ALA A 504 10.37 16.16 -17.30
CA ALA A 504 11.05 15.76 -16.07
C ALA A 504 11.25 16.95 -15.13
N GLY A 505 11.73 18.09 -15.63
CA GLY A 505 11.96 19.30 -14.85
C GLY A 505 10.67 19.92 -14.32
N LEU A 506 9.69 20.17 -15.22
CA LEU A 506 8.40 20.73 -14.84
C LEU A 506 7.67 19.81 -13.86
N GLY A 507 7.66 18.50 -14.10
CA GLY A 507 7.03 17.53 -13.20
C GLY A 507 7.68 17.53 -11.81
N THR A 508 9.01 17.67 -11.73
CA THR A 508 9.73 17.74 -10.45
C THR A 508 9.38 18.99 -9.64
N ILE A 509 9.32 20.16 -10.29
CA ILE A 509 8.97 21.41 -9.61
C ILE A 509 7.49 21.43 -9.23
N ALA A 510 6.60 21.01 -10.13
CA ALA A 510 5.17 20.92 -9.85
C ALA A 510 4.85 19.98 -8.69
N MET A 511 5.63 18.92 -8.49
CA MET A 511 5.50 18.03 -7.33
C MET A 511 5.72 18.77 -6.01
N GLY A 512 6.72 19.65 -5.93
CA GLY A 512 6.93 20.49 -4.75
C GLY A 512 5.75 21.42 -4.48
N VAL A 513 5.12 21.97 -5.52
CA VAL A 513 3.92 22.81 -5.36
C VAL A 513 2.75 22.03 -4.76
N VAL A 514 2.51 20.79 -5.20
CA VAL A 514 1.42 19.98 -4.62
C VAL A 514 1.74 19.56 -3.18
N GLU A 515 2.99 19.24 -2.85
CA GLU A 515 3.40 18.98 -1.47
C GLU A 515 3.24 20.21 -0.57
N LEU A 516 3.49 21.42 -1.09
CA LEU A 516 3.19 22.66 -0.35
C LEU A 516 1.70 22.78 -0.04
N ILE A 517 0.84 22.50 -1.02
CA ILE A 517 -0.61 22.49 -0.82
C ILE A 517 -0.99 21.45 0.24
N ALA A 518 -0.37 20.26 0.24
CA ALA A 518 -0.59 19.24 1.26
C ALA A 518 -0.16 19.73 2.67
N VAL A 519 0.97 20.43 2.78
CA VAL A 519 1.41 21.04 4.04
C VAL A 519 0.42 22.10 4.53
N LEU A 520 -0.06 22.97 3.64
CA LEU A 520 -1.08 23.96 3.97
C LEU A 520 -2.37 23.30 4.46
N SER A 521 -2.78 22.19 3.84
CA SER A 521 -3.93 21.43 4.32
C SER A 521 -3.70 20.78 5.69
N GLY A 522 -2.47 20.42 6.04
CA GLY A 522 -2.10 19.96 7.39
C GLY A 522 -2.16 21.07 8.43
N MET A 523 -1.72 22.28 8.08
CA MET A 523 -1.87 23.46 8.94
C MET A 523 -3.34 23.81 9.18
N CYS A 524 -4.17 23.70 8.13
CA CYS A 524 -5.63 23.81 8.23
C CYS A 524 -6.21 22.74 9.17
N LEU A 525 -5.84 21.48 8.98
CA LEU A 525 -6.24 20.36 9.84
C LEU A 525 -5.93 20.63 11.32
N TYR A 526 -4.74 21.17 11.62
CA TYR A 526 -4.38 21.57 12.98
C TYR A 526 -5.23 22.72 13.49
N ALA A 527 -5.34 23.81 12.72
CA ALA A 527 -6.08 24.99 13.13
C ALA A 527 -7.56 24.69 13.40
N TYR A 528 -8.16 23.75 12.66
CA TYR A 528 -9.54 23.31 12.87
C TYR A 528 -9.75 22.59 14.21
N PHE A 529 -8.84 21.68 14.55
CA PHE A 529 -8.92 20.87 15.78
C PHE A 529 -8.08 21.43 16.93
N ALA A 530 -7.62 22.67 16.84
CA ALA A 530 -6.66 23.24 17.78
C ALA A 530 -7.17 23.27 19.24
N GLY A 531 -8.49 23.34 19.45
CA GLY A 531 -9.11 23.31 20.78
C GLY A 531 -9.51 21.91 21.28
N CYS A 532 -9.70 20.95 20.39
CA CYS A 532 -10.09 19.58 20.74
C CYS A 532 -9.44 18.58 19.77
N ASP A 533 -8.26 18.10 20.12
CA ASP A 533 -7.52 17.14 19.29
C ASP A 533 -8.24 15.77 19.22
N PRO A 534 -8.64 15.31 18.02
CA PRO A 534 -9.30 14.02 17.84
C PRO A 534 -8.38 12.80 18.07
N LEU A 535 -7.04 12.96 18.03
CA LEU A 535 -6.10 11.86 18.26
C LEU A 535 -6.01 11.52 19.76
N THR A 536 -5.70 12.51 20.60
CA THR A 536 -5.57 12.31 22.05
C THR A 536 -6.91 12.14 22.76
N SER A 537 -8.00 12.72 22.23
CA SER A 537 -9.36 12.48 22.74
C SER A 537 -9.93 11.10 22.37
N GLY A 538 -9.21 10.27 21.61
CA GLY A 538 -9.62 8.91 21.25
C GLY A 538 -10.72 8.82 20.19
N LYS A 539 -11.10 9.94 19.54
CA LYS A 539 -12.02 9.93 18.39
C LYS A 539 -11.39 9.24 17.17
N VAL A 540 -10.07 9.29 17.07
CA VAL A 540 -9.28 8.68 16.00
C VAL A 540 -8.15 7.85 16.61
N ASN A 541 -7.93 6.64 16.10
CA ASN A 541 -6.93 5.71 16.67
C ASN A 541 -5.51 5.94 16.15
N LYS A 542 -5.35 6.54 14.96
CA LYS A 542 -4.06 6.73 14.28
C LYS A 542 -4.00 8.08 13.58
N ALA A 543 -2.84 8.72 13.59
CA ALA A 543 -2.62 10.01 12.94
C ALA A 543 -3.02 10.01 11.44
N ASP A 544 -2.79 8.90 10.72
CA ASP A 544 -3.11 8.78 9.29
C ASP A 544 -4.61 8.90 8.96
N GLN A 545 -5.49 8.76 9.96
CA GLN A 545 -6.94 8.87 9.80
C GLN A 545 -7.44 10.32 9.99
N LEU A 546 -6.61 11.24 10.50
CA LEU A 546 -7.01 12.61 10.84
C LEU A 546 -7.55 13.38 9.64
N MET A 547 -6.87 13.30 8.50
CA MET A 547 -7.28 14.01 7.29
C MET A 547 -8.62 13.50 6.76
N ALA A 548 -8.85 12.18 6.79
CA ALA A 548 -10.13 11.60 6.39
C ALA A 548 -11.25 11.97 7.39
N TYR A 549 -10.94 12.01 8.68
CA TYR A 549 -11.87 12.45 9.72
C TYR A 549 -12.29 13.91 9.52
N LEU A 550 -11.34 14.82 9.24
CA LEU A 550 -11.63 16.22 8.91
C LEU A 550 -12.58 16.36 7.73
N MET A 551 -12.36 15.61 6.65
CA MET A 551 -13.21 15.68 5.45
C MET A 551 -14.65 15.32 5.77
N VAL A 552 -14.87 14.31 6.62
CA VAL A 552 -16.21 13.94 7.05
C VAL A 552 -16.80 15.00 7.97
N ASP A 553 -16.04 15.48 8.95
CA ASP A 553 -16.55 16.44 9.93
C ASP A 553 -16.91 17.79 9.29
N LEU A 554 -16.08 18.28 8.36
CA LEU A 554 -16.34 19.51 7.59
C LEU A 554 -17.57 19.42 6.69
N PHE A 555 -17.84 18.25 6.11
CA PHE A 555 -18.84 18.08 5.03
C PHE A 555 -19.98 17.12 5.37
N GLN A 556 -20.18 16.78 6.65
CA GLN A 556 -21.29 15.93 7.12
C GLN A 556 -22.67 16.41 6.63
N ASN A 557 -22.82 17.71 6.40
CA ASN A 557 -24.07 18.34 5.96
C ASN A 557 -24.09 18.69 4.45
N THR A 558 -23.08 18.32 3.67
CA THR A 558 -22.98 18.66 2.24
C THR A 558 -22.79 17.40 1.40
N PRO A 559 -23.90 16.75 0.99
CA PRO A 559 -23.86 15.49 0.23
C PRO A 559 -23.02 15.61 -1.05
N GLY A 560 -22.19 14.60 -1.31
CA GLY A 560 -21.36 14.48 -2.51
C GLY A 560 -19.93 15.04 -2.36
N VAL A 561 -19.71 16.02 -1.47
CA VAL A 561 -18.37 16.60 -1.28
C VAL A 561 -17.45 15.63 -0.54
N ALA A 562 -17.95 14.94 0.49
CA ALA A 562 -17.17 13.91 1.17
C ALA A 562 -16.77 12.77 0.21
N GLY A 563 -17.70 12.35 -0.68
CA GLY A 563 -17.41 11.40 -1.75
C GLY A 563 -16.34 11.89 -2.74
N LEU A 564 -16.33 13.19 -3.07
CA LEU A 564 -15.30 13.81 -3.91
C LEU A 564 -13.91 13.81 -3.25
N LEU A 565 -13.84 14.14 -1.95
CA LEU A 565 -12.58 14.17 -1.19
C LEU A 565 -12.00 12.77 -0.99
N ILE A 566 -12.86 11.78 -0.76
CA ILE A 566 -12.45 10.38 -0.75
C ILE A 566 -11.96 9.96 -2.15
N SER A 567 -12.65 10.35 -3.21
CA SER A 567 -12.22 10.09 -4.59
C SER A 567 -10.85 10.72 -4.90
N ALA A 568 -10.51 11.87 -4.29
CA ALA A 568 -9.19 12.48 -4.37
C ALA A 568 -8.09 11.62 -3.71
N ALA A 569 -8.36 11.06 -2.52
CA ALA A 569 -7.43 10.12 -1.88
C ALA A 569 -7.21 8.84 -2.72
N PHE A 570 -8.28 8.33 -3.34
CA PHE A 570 -8.24 7.17 -4.22
C PHE A 570 -7.49 7.48 -5.52
N SER A 571 -7.70 8.67 -6.09
CA SER A 571 -6.99 9.17 -7.28
C SER A 571 -5.48 9.09 -7.10
N ALA A 572 -4.97 9.58 -5.96
CA ALA A 572 -3.54 9.55 -5.65
C ALA A 572 -2.96 8.13 -5.56
N SER A 573 -3.76 7.17 -5.09
CA SER A 573 -3.33 5.77 -4.97
C SER A 573 -3.38 5.03 -6.30
N LEU A 574 -4.45 5.23 -7.07
CA LEU A 574 -4.64 4.60 -8.37
C LEU A 574 -3.55 5.03 -9.37
N SER A 575 -3.17 6.30 -9.42
CA SER A 575 -2.06 6.78 -10.25
C SER A 575 -0.74 6.09 -9.89
N THR A 576 -0.43 5.99 -8.60
CA THR A 576 0.80 5.37 -8.11
C THR A 576 0.84 3.85 -8.37
N VAL A 577 -0.26 3.14 -8.09
CA VAL A 577 -0.35 1.68 -8.26
C VAL A 577 -0.31 1.30 -9.74
N SER A 578 -1.03 2.02 -10.60
CA SER A 578 -1.00 1.78 -12.04
C SER A 578 0.40 1.99 -12.63
N SER A 579 1.11 3.03 -12.16
CA SER A 579 2.51 3.27 -12.49
C SER A 579 3.42 2.12 -12.07
N GLY A 580 3.25 1.65 -10.83
CA GLY A 580 4.01 0.55 -10.26
C GLY A 580 3.84 -0.76 -11.00
N VAL A 581 2.59 -1.13 -11.28
CA VAL A 581 2.27 -2.34 -12.06
C VAL A 581 2.84 -2.25 -13.47
N ASN A 582 2.75 -1.09 -14.14
CA ASN A 582 3.35 -0.89 -15.46
C ASN A 582 4.89 -0.99 -15.42
N ALA A 583 5.54 -0.44 -14.39
CA ALA A 583 6.98 -0.56 -14.20
C ALA A 583 7.39 -2.02 -13.95
N LEU A 584 6.69 -2.74 -13.07
CA LEU A 584 6.95 -4.17 -12.77
C LEU A 584 6.80 -5.05 -14.02
N ALA A 585 5.77 -4.79 -14.84
CA ALA A 585 5.59 -5.46 -16.12
C ALA A 585 6.72 -5.13 -17.10
N THR A 586 7.17 -3.88 -17.14
CA THR A 586 8.31 -3.45 -17.97
C THR A 586 9.59 -4.16 -17.57
N LEU A 587 9.90 -4.21 -16.28
CA LEU A 587 11.10 -4.88 -15.76
C LEU A 587 11.08 -6.38 -16.04
N THR A 588 9.96 -7.04 -15.78
CA THR A 588 9.83 -8.47 -16.09
C THR A 588 9.96 -8.73 -17.59
N GLY A 589 9.30 -7.92 -18.41
CA GLY A 589 9.33 -8.06 -19.85
C GLY A 589 10.72 -7.84 -20.46
N GLN A 590 11.32 -6.68 -20.19
CA GLN A 590 12.57 -6.26 -20.81
C GLN A 590 13.81 -6.88 -20.14
N ASP A 591 13.82 -7.01 -18.81
CA ASP A 591 15.01 -7.49 -18.08
C ASP A 591 15.05 -9.00 -17.89
N ILE A 592 13.90 -9.67 -17.92
CA ILE A 592 13.83 -11.13 -17.73
C ILE A 592 13.42 -11.79 -19.04
N ILE A 593 12.19 -11.58 -19.50
CA ILE A 593 11.60 -12.38 -20.59
C ILE A 593 12.36 -12.22 -21.91
N ARG A 594 12.64 -10.98 -22.35
CA ARG A 594 13.39 -10.74 -23.60
C ARG A 594 14.83 -11.23 -23.58
N ASN A 595 15.43 -11.31 -22.39
CA ASN A 595 16.79 -11.86 -22.24
C ASN A 595 16.82 -13.39 -22.39
N PHE A 596 15.74 -14.08 -22.02
CA PHE A 596 15.62 -15.54 -22.21
C PHE A 596 15.01 -15.92 -23.57
N TYR A 597 14.16 -15.06 -24.14
CA TYR A 597 13.44 -15.29 -25.38
C TYR A 597 13.52 -14.06 -26.31
N PRO A 598 14.68 -13.80 -26.94
CA PRO A 598 14.91 -12.60 -27.74
C PRO A 598 14.06 -12.54 -29.02
N ASP A 599 13.83 -13.69 -29.67
CA ASP A 599 13.15 -13.77 -30.98
C ASP A 599 11.62 -13.78 -30.91
N MET A 600 11.05 -13.39 -29.76
CA MET A 600 9.61 -13.42 -29.57
C MET A 600 8.89 -12.34 -30.39
N SER A 601 7.81 -12.73 -31.06
CA SER A 601 7.00 -11.75 -31.80
C SER A 601 6.38 -10.69 -30.88
N ASP A 602 6.33 -9.45 -31.37
CA ASP A 602 5.85 -8.29 -30.61
C ASP A 602 4.42 -8.47 -30.06
N PHE A 603 3.56 -9.18 -30.79
CA PHE A 603 2.20 -9.50 -30.34
C PHE A 603 2.21 -10.44 -29.13
N LYS A 604 2.97 -11.54 -29.20
CA LYS A 604 3.10 -12.50 -28.10
C LYS A 604 3.73 -11.83 -26.88
N PHE A 605 4.78 -11.05 -27.10
CA PHE A 605 5.45 -10.32 -26.03
C PHE A 605 4.51 -9.31 -25.34
N THR A 606 3.69 -8.59 -26.11
CA THR A 606 2.68 -7.67 -25.55
C THR A 606 1.59 -8.41 -24.77
N LEU A 607 1.15 -9.58 -25.23
CA LEU A 607 0.20 -10.41 -24.49
C LEU A 607 0.79 -10.86 -23.15
N ILE A 608 2.05 -11.30 -23.14
CA ILE A 608 2.73 -11.69 -21.90
C ILE A 608 2.87 -10.50 -20.96
N LEU A 609 3.23 -9.31 -21.45
CA LEU A 609 3.28 -8.09 -20.64
C LEU A 609 1.94 -7.82 -19.94
N LYS A 610 0.81 -8.01 -20.63
CA LYS A 610 -0.52 -7.87 -20.03
C LYS A 610 -0.79 -8.91 -18.95
N ILE A 611 -0.44 -10.16 -19.18
CA ILE A 611 -0.58 -11.23 -18.16
C ILE A 611 0.26 -10.92 -16.93
N VAL A 612 1.49 -10.45 -17.15
CA VAL A 612 2.40 -10.04 -16.08
C VAL A 612 1.83 -8.84 -15.30
N SER A 613 1.23 -7.86 -15.96
CA SER A 613 0.54 -6.74 -15.29
C SER A 613 -0.59 -7.24 -14.38
N ILE A 614 -1.40 -8.21 -14.83
CA ILE A 614 -2.45 -8.81 -13.99
C ILE A 614 -1.83 -9.51 -12.79
N PHE A 615 -0.79 -10.32 -13.00
CA PHE A 615 -0.10 -11.03 -11.93
C PHE A 615 0.43 -10.07 -10.85
N PHE A 616 1.10 -9.00 -11.25
CA PHE A 616 1.62 -8.01 -10.30
C PHE A 616 0.51 -7.20 -9.62
N GLY A 617 -0.56 -6.85 -10.35
CA GLY A 617 -1.73 -6.20 -9.75
C GLY A 617 -2.35 -7.06 -8.64
N MET A 618 -2.57 -8.36 -8.90
CA MET A 618 -3.06 -9.31 -7.90
C MET A 618 -2.07 -9.51 -6.74
N THR A 619 -0.77 -9.50 -7.02
CA THR A 619 0.27 -9.59 -5.99
C THR A 619 0.26 -8.36 -5.08
N CYS A 620 0.16 -7.15 -5.64
CA CYS A 620 0.04 -5.91 -4.87
C CYS A 620 -1.19 -5.91 -3.96
N ILE A 621 -2.32 -6.45 -4.42
CA ILE A 621 -3.53 -6.66 -3.59
C ILE A 621 -3.22 -7.64 -2.44
N GLY A 622 -2.56 -8.76 -2.72
CA GLY A 622 -2.13 -9.71 -1.69
C GLY A 622 -1.20 -9.08 -0.65
N VAL A 623 -0.24 -8.25 -1.08
CA VAL A 623 0.65 -7.50 -0.19
C VAL A 623 -0.13 -6.46 0.62
N ALA A 624 -1.15 -5.80 0.05
CA ALA A 624 -1.99 -4.86 0.79
C ALA A 624 -2.72 -5.55 1.96
N PHE A 625 -3.21 -6.78 1.78
CA PHE A 625 -3.77 -7.60 2.86
C PHE A 625 -2.74 -8.00 3.92
N LEU A 626 -1.51 -8.30 3.50
CA LEU A 626 -0.42 -8.57 4.42
C LEU A 626 -0.13 -7.33 5.27
N VAL A 627 -0.01 -6.16 4.64
CA VAL A 627 0.22 -4.87 5.30
C VAL A 627 -0.92 -4.52 6.26
N SER A 628 -2.18 -4.77 5.89
CA SER A 628 -3.32 -4.50 6.79
C SER A 628 -3.29 -5.31 8.08
N SER A 629 -2.62 -6.47 8.06
CA SER A 629 -2.51 -7.36 9.21
C SER A 629 -1.36 -6.97 10.15
N LEU A 630 -0.53 -6.02 9.73
CA LEU A 630 0.68 -5.63 10.44
C LEU A 630 0.52 -4.22 11.02
N GLY A 631 0.40 -4.13 12.35
CA GLY A 631 0.28 -2.84 13.05
C GLY A 631 1.54 -1.98 12.87
N GLY A 632 1.37 -0.69 12.54
CA GLY A 632 2.48 0.26 12.52
C GLY A 632 3.49 0.11 11.37
N ILE A 633 3.13 -0.56 10.26
CA ILE A 633 4.05 -0.77 9.13
C ILE A 633 4.26 0.44 8.23
N LEU A 634 3.34 1.40 8.22
CA LEU A 634 3.45 2.55 7.32
C LEU A 634 4.77 3.33 7.53
N PRO A 635 5.18 3.69 8.76
CA PRO A 635 6.50 4.29 9.02
C PRO A 635 7.68 3.37 8.67
N LEU A 636 7.57 2.07 8.95
CA LEU A 636 8.61 1.08 8.63
C LEU A 636 8.87 1.03 7.13
N ALA A 637 7.81 1.02 6.34
CA ALA A 637 7.93 0.90 4.90
C ALA A 637 8.35 2.20 4.20
N LEU A 638 7.95 3.35 4.74
CA LEU A 638 8.53 4.64 4.36
C LEU A 638 10.04 4.67 4.59
N SER A 639 10.52 4.04 5.67
CA SER A 639 11.96 3.89 5.93
C SER A 639 12.64 2.99 4.90
N LEU A 640 11.99 1.88 4.50
CA LEU A 640 12.50 0.94 3.50
C LEU A 640 12.71 1.58 2.14
N VAL A 641 11.89 2.58 1.78
CA VAL A 641 12.08 3.36 0.56
C VAL A 641 13.49 3.94 0.51
N GLY A 642 13.92 4.63 1.58
CA GLY A 642 15.24 5.26 1.63
C GLY A 642 16.37 4.24 1.58
N ILE A 643 16.22 3.14 2.31
CA ILE A 643 17.23 2.07 2.42
C ILE A 643 17.47 1.36 1.10
N LEU A 644 16.42 1.11 0.30
CA LEU A 644 16.53 0.37 -0.97
C LEU A 644 16.82 1.28 -2.17
N ASN A 645 16.34 2.53 -2.17
CA ASN A 645 16.60 3.48 -3.26
C ASN A 645 18.03 4.03 -3.24
N GLY A 646 18.62 4.26 -2.07
CA GLY A 646 19.97 4.80 -1.96
C GLY A 646 21.03 3.94 -2.66
N PRO A 647 21.09 2.60 -2.45
CA PRO A 647 22.01 1.72 -3.18
C PRO A 647 21.81 1.71 -4.69
N ILE A 648 20.56 1.81 -5.16
CA ILE A 648 20.25 1.92 -6.60
C ILE A 648 20.81 3.24 -7.14
N LEU A 649 20.48 4.37 -6.53
CA LEU A 649 21.03 5.67 -6.94
C LEU A 649 22.56 5.67 -6.92
N GLY A 650 23.17 5.08 -5.87
CA GLY A 650 24.60 4.97 -5.72
C GLY A 650 25.27 4.20 -6.85
N VAL A 651 24.72 3.06 -7.29
CA VAL A 651 25.29 2.28 -8.41
C VAL A 651 25.12 2.97 -9.76
N PHE A 652 24.01 3.69 -9.97
CA PHE A 652 23.85 4.54 -11.15
C PHE A 652 24.87 5.68 -11.14
N CYS A 653 25.08 6.36 -10.00
CA CYS A 653 26.12 7.37 -9.87
C CYS A 653 27.52 6.81 -10.16
N LEU A 654 27.86 5.63 -9.63
CA LEU A 654 29.10 4.91 -9.95
C LEU A 654 29.25 4.67 -11.46
N GLY A 655 28.19 4.22 -12.12
CA GLY A 655 28.20 3.99 -13.56
C GLY A 655 28.41 5.26 -14.38
N VAL A 656 27.66 6.31 -14.02
CA VAL A 656 27.51 7.54 -14.82
C VAL A 656 28.68 8.50 -14.65
N TYR A 657 29.21 8.61 -13.44
CA TYR A 657 30.21 9.62 -13.08
C TYR A 657 31.62 9.07 -12.86
N PHE A 658 31.78 7.77 -12.60
CA PHE A 658 33.07 7.17 -12.23
C PHE A 658 33.52 6.11 -13.25
N PRO A 659 34.29 6.49 -14.31
CA PRO A 659 34.70 5.58 -15.37
C PRO A 659 35.55 4.39 -14.89
N TRP A 660 36.35 4.59 -13.84
CA TRP A 660 37.25 3.56 -13.30
C TRP A 660 36.54 2.49 -12.45
N CYS A 661 35.25 2.65 -12.18
CA CYS A 661 34.51 1.68 -11.36
C CYS A 661 34.18 0.40 -12.15
N ASN A 662 34.30 -0.76 -11.50
CA ASN A 662 34.07 -2.07 -12.10
C ASN A 662 32.90 -2.82 -11.45
N THR A 663 32.54 -3.98 -12.00
CA THR A 663 31.43 -4.82 -11.54
C THR A 663 31.59 -5.28 -10.08
N LYS A 664 32.81 -5.66 -9.68
CA LYS A 664 33.11 -6.13 -8.31
C LYS A 664 32.86 -5.01 -7.30
N GLY A 665 33.29 -3.79 -7.61
CA GLY A 665 32.99 -2.59 -6.81
C GLY A 665 31.51 -2.26 -6.76
N ALA A 666 30.81 -2.26 -7.90
CA ALA A 666 29.37 -1.99 -7.93
C ALA A 666 28.57 -2.94 -7.02
N VAL A 667 28.80 -4.26 -7.13
CA VAL A 667 28.09 -5.27 -6.33
C VAL A 667 28.38 -5.14 -4.83
N SER A 668 29.66 -5.00 -4.47
CA SER A 668 30.08 -4.90 -3.07
C SER A 668 29.60 -3.61 -2.40
N GLY A 669 29.63 -2.48 -3.13
CA GLY A 669 29.07 -1.21 -2.67
C GLY A 669 27.58 -1.30 -2.37
N MET A 670 26.79 -1.89 -3.29
CA MET A 670 25.35 -2.09 -3.09
C MET A 670 25.06 -3.00 -1.89
N ALA A 671 25.77 -4.15 -1.79
CA ALA A 671 25.56 -5.10 -0.71
C ALA A 671 25.87 -4.50 0.67
N PHE A 672 26.99 -3.77 0.79
CA PHE A 672 27.37 -3.08 2.01
C PHE A 672 26.33 -2.02 2.40
N ALA A 673 25.88 -1.20 1.45
CA ALA A 673 24.91 -0.15 1.72
C ALA A 673 23.55 -0.69 2.16
N ILE A 674 23.08 -1.79 1.58
CA ILE A 674 21.84 -2.45 2.02
C ILE A 674 22.00 -2.96 3.45
N ALA A 675 23.10 -3.65 3.76
CA ALA A 675 23.38 -4.14 5.11
C ALA A 675 23.43 -3.00 6.13
N LEU A 676 24.10 -1.89 5.79
CA LEU A 676 24.17 -0.69 6.62
C LEU A 676 22.78 -0.07 6.85
N GLY A 677 21.97 0.06 5.80
CA GLY A 677 20.63 0.63 5.92
C GLY A 677 19.71 -0.21 6.81
N PHE A 678 19.74 -1.55 6.67
CA PHE A 678 19.00 -2.45 7.57
C PHE A 678 19.54 -2.41 9.00
N TRP A 679 20.86 -2.34 9.19
CA TRP A 679 21.46 -2.20 10.52
C TRP A 679 20.98 -0.92 11.23
N LEU A 680 20.99 0.22 10.54
CA LEU A 680 20.50 1.48 11.08
C LEU A 680 19.02 1.41 11.44
N LYS A 681 18.19 0.80 10.59
CA LYS A 681 16.75 0.70 10.83
C LYS A 681 16.39 -0.26 11.96
N ILE A 682 17.05 -1.42 12.02
CA ILE A 682 16.85 -2.39 13.11
C ILE A 682 17.26 -1.72 14.43
N GLY A 683 18.40 -1.03 14.46
CA GLY A 683 18.81 -0.28 15.63
C GLY A 683 17.82 0.82 16.03
N SER A 684 17.19 1.52 15.08
CA SER A 684 16.16 2.54 15.38
C SER A 684 14.85 1.95 15.92
N ILE A 685 14.59 0.66 15.71
CA ILE A 685 13.44 -0.06 16.27
C ILE A 685 13.77 -0.54 17.69
N VAL A 686 15.00 -1.01 17.90
CA VAL A 686 15.48 -1.46 19.23
C VAL A 686 15.68 -0.28 20.18
N TYR A 687 16.21 0.83 19.68
CA TYR A 687 16.45 2.07 20.41
C TYR A 687 15.64 3.20 19.75
N PRO A 688 14.34 3.32 20.08
CA PRO A 688 13.49 4.33 19.46
C PRO A 688 13.99 5.74 19.81
N PRO A 689 14.11 6.66 18.83
CA PRO A 689 14.47 8.05 19.09
C PRO A 689 13.37 8.76 19.88
N MET A 690 13.76 9.61 20.83
CA MET A 690 12.84 10.60 21.40
C MET A 690 12.63 11.72 20.38
N ILE A 691 11.36 12.01 20.09
CA ILE A 691 10.94 13.09 19.20
C ILE A 691 10.23 14.12 20.06
N ASP A 692 10.74 15.34 20.08
CA ASP A 692 10.11 16.47 20.79
C ASP A 692 9.00 17.04 19.92
N ASP A 693 7.78 16.54 20.12
CA ASP A 693 6.60 16.99 19.37
C ASP A 693 5.91 18.19 20.03
N PRO A 694 5.36 19.14 19.24
CA PRO A 694 4.57 20.25 19.78
C PRO A 694 3.33 19.76 20.55
N PRO A 695 2.88 20.48 21.60
CA PRO A 695 1.76 20.04 22.43
C PRO A 695 0.44 19.94 21.64
N LEU A 696 -0.38 18.94 21.98
CA LEU A 696 -1.76 18.77 21.52
C LEU A 696 -2.71 19.12 22.68
N PHE A 697 -3.80 19.83 22.40
CA PHE A 697 -4.71 20.38 23.42
C PHE A 697 -6.07 19.69 23.40
N ILE A 698 -6.64 19.47 24.58
CA ILE A 698 -7.96 18.82 24.81
C ILE A 698 -8.91 19.77 25.58
N ASP A 699 -8.44 20.99 25.89
CA ASP A 699 -9.08 21.91 26.84
C ASP A 699 -10.51 22.33 26.44
N GLN A 700 -10.82 22.30 25.14
CA GLN A 700 -12.14 22.65 24.59
C GLN A 700 -12.92 21.43 24.10
N CYS A 701 -12.49 20.20 24.41
CA CYS A 701 -13.28 19.02 24.11
C CYS A 701 -14.53 18.97 25.01
N PRO A 702 -15.71 18.60 24.47
CA PRO A 702 -16.87 18.34 25.29
C PRO A 702 -16.54 17.20 26.26
N VAL A 703 -16.47 17.51 27.56
CA VAL A 703 -16.29 16.52 28.62
C VAL A 703 -17.48 15.57 28.56
N VAL A 704 -17.24 14.34 28.16
CA VAL A 704 -18.21 13.26 28.38
C VAL A 704 -18.20 13.03 29.89
N LEU A 705 -19.18 13.60 30.59
CA LEU A 705 -19.35 13.47 32.03
C LEU A 705 -19.88 12.07 32.35
N GLU A 706 -19.05 11.05 32.15
CA GLU A 706 -19.29 9.69 32.63
C GLU A 706 -18.83 9.57 34.10
N ASN A 707 -19.73 9.94 35.03
CA ASN A 707 -19.63 9.70 36.48
C ASN A 707 -18.44 10.33 37.26
N VAL A 708 -18.76 10.77 38.48
CA VAL A 708 -17.93 11.56 39.42
C VAL A 708 -16.78 10.76 40.06
N THR A 709 -16.28 9.70 39.42
CA THR A 709 -15.05 9.01 39.87
C THR A 709 -13.78 9.61 39.25
N ASP A 710 -13.91 10.45 38.22
CA ASP A 710 -12.76 11.02 37.49
C ASP A 710 -12.14 12.29 38.08
N ILE A 711 -12.66 12.79 39.21
CA ILE A 711 -11.94 13.83 39.98
C ILE A 711 -10.66 13.23 40.61
N ALA A 712 -10.60 11.90 40.76
CA ALA A 712 -9.38 11.21 41.16
C ALA A 712 -8.41 10.99 39.98
N THR A 713 -8.88 10.96 38.73
CA THR A 713 -8.03 10.69 37.56
C THR A 713 -7.28 11.93 37.08
N THR A 714 -7.83 13.14 37.23
CA THR A 714 -7.08 14.40 36.98
C THR A 714 -5.92 14.60 37.95
N LEU A 715 -6.10 14.30 39.24
CA LEU A 715 -5.01 14.29 40.23
C LEU A 715 -3.99 13.16 39.98
N SER A 716 -4.42 12.07 39.34
CA SER A 716 -3.51 11.00 38.91
C SER A 716 -2.75 11.31 37.61
N PHE A 717 -3.23 12.23 36.76
CA PHE A 717 -2.61 12.51 35.47
C PHE A 717 -1.37 13.43 35.60
N GLU A 718 -1.38 14.36 36.56
CA GLU A 718 -0.18 15.10 36.97
C GLU A 718 0.85 14.17 37.63
N ALA A 719 0.38 13.23 38.46
CA ALA A 719 1.23 12.23 39.10
C ALA A 719 1.79 11.19 38.11
N VAL A 720 1.02 10.80 37.08
CA VAL A 720 1.45 9.89 36.00
C VAL A 720 2.35 10.61 35.00
N SER A 721 2.10 11.88 34.67
CA SER A 721 3.02 12.67 33.84
C SER A 721 4.36 12.91 34.54
N ALA A 722 4.36 13.15 35.86
CA ALA A 722 5.57 13.21 36.68
C ALA A 722 6.26 11.85 36.84
N ALA A 723 5.49 10.75 36.96
CA ALA A 723 6.02 9.39 36.99
C ALA A 723 6.59 8.95 35.62
N GLN A 724 6.02 9.41 34.52
CA GLN A 724 6.44 9.05 33.16
C GLN A 724 7.62 9.91 32.69
N ALA A 725 7.73 11.16 33.19
CA ALA A 725 8.94 11.97 33.08
C ALA A 725 10.11 11.37 33.88
N SER A 726 9.85 10.87 35.11
CA SER A 726 10.90 10.23 35.93
C SER A 726 11.28 8.81 35.46
N ILE A 727 10.36 8.05 34.86
CA ILE A 727 10.69 6.79 34.17
C ILE A 727 11.52 7.06 32.91
N SER A 728 11.21 8.11 32.14
CA SER A 728 11.98 8.51 30.96
C SER A 728 13.41 8.96 31.33
N GLU A 729 13.59 9.68 32.44
CA GLU A 729 14.93 9.99 32.98
C GLU A 729 15.71 8.74 33.41
N SER A 730 15.04 7.74 34.01
CA SER A 730 15.69 6.49 34.44
C SER A 730 16.12 5.58 33.28
N VAL A 731 15.45 5.64 32.13
CA VAL A 731 15.82 4.90 30.91
C VAL A 731 16.95 5.60 30.15
N VAL A 732 17.01 6.94 30.20
CA VAL A 732 18.04 7.75 29.53
C VAL A 732 19.43 7.55 30.15
N GLY A 733 19.53 7.25 31.45
CA GLY A 733 20.80 6.95 32.11
C GLY A 733 21.49 5.64 31.69
N GLY A 734 20.82 4.77 30.93
CA GLY A 734 21.30 3.42 30.58
C GLY A 734 21.47 3.12 29.09
N GLN A 735 21.21 4.07 28.19
CA GLN A 735 21.33 3.79 26.75
C GLN A 735 22.81 3.74 26.32
N PRO A 736 23.25 2.68 25.61
CA PRO A 736 24.62 2.61 25.11
C PRO A 736 24.89 3.77 24.14
N GLY A 737 26.11 4.31 24.13
CA GLY A 737 26.44 5.48 23.28
C GLY A 737 26.14 5.31 21.78
N ILE A 738 26.03 4.05 21.31
CA ILE A 738 25.62 3.71 19.95
C ILE A 738 24.15 4.04 19.65
N ALA A 739 23.29 4.14 20.66
CA ALA A 739 21.87 4.49 20.53
C ALA A 739 21.67 5.83 19.83
N LYS A 740 22.61 6.77 20.02
CA LYS A 740 22.60 8.08 19.34
C LYS A 740 22.71 7.94 17.81
N LEU A 741 23.42 6.94 17.30
CA LEU A 741 23.50 6.67 15.85
C LEU A 741 22.17 6.16 15.27
N TYR A 742 21.38 5.45 16.08
CA TYR A 742 20.07 4.95 15.65
C TYR A 742 18.97 6.01 15.69
N SER A 743 19.23 7.15 16.35
CA SER A 743 18.34 8.30 16.39
C SER A 743 18.41 9.22 15.17
N ILE A 744 19.23 8.88 14.17
CA ILE A 744 19.34 9.64 12.90
C ILE A 744 17.98 9.67 12.18
N SER A 745 17.61 10.84 11.68
CA SER A 745 16.38 11.02 10.90
C SER A 745 16.34 10.11 9.67
N TYR A 746 15.16 9.52 9.42
CA TYR A 746 14.90 8.68 8.26
C TYR A 746 15.23 9.37 6.93
N ALA A 747 15.16 10.71 6.90
CA ALA A 747 15.51 11.52 5.73
C ALA A 747 16.96 11.31 5.25
N TYR A 748 17.85 10.88 6.14
CA TYR A 748 19.25 10.63 5.80
C TYR A 748 19.54 9.19 5.35
N TYR A 749 18.61 8.25 5.46
CA TYR A 749 18.87 6.84 5.11
C TYR A 749 19.26 6.67 3.64
N CYS A 750 18.60 7.38 2.72
CA CYS A 750 18.95 7.34 1.30
C CYS A 750 20.33 7.96 1.01
N PRO A 751 20.65 9.18 1.48
CA PRO A 751 22.00 9.72 1.38
C PRO A 751 23.07 8.77 1.93
N PHE A 752 22.91 8.25 3.15
CA PHE A 752 23.93 7.40 3.78
C PHE A 752 24.18 6.13 2.96
N THR A 753 23.13 5.46 2.51
CA THR A 753 23.26 4.24 1.70
C THR A 753 23.79 4.53 0.28
N CYS A 754 23.39 5.65 -0.33
CA CYS A 754 23.92 6.11 -1.62
C CYS A 754 25.43 6.42 -1.55
N PHE A 755 25.85 7.25 -0.60
CA PHE A 755 27.26 7.60 -0.41
C PHE A 755 28.10 6.39 -0.02
N SER A 756 27.58 5.49 0.82
CA SER A 756 28.27 4.25 1.18
C SER A 756 28.48 3.34 -0.04
N THR A 757 27.48 3.25 -0.93
CA THR A 757 27.60 2.51 -2.20
C THR A 757 28.71 3.09 -3.05
N ILE A 758 28.75 4.43 -3.22
CA ILE A 758 29.77 5.11 -4.01
C ILE A 758 31.16 4.92 -3.39
N LEU A 759 31.29 5.12 -2.07
CA LEU A 759 32.56 5.03 -1.35
C LEU A 759 33.15 3.62 -1.42
N VAL A 760 32.39 2.62 -0.96
CA VAL A 760 32.84 1.22 -0.95
C VAL A 760 33.05 0.70 -2.36
N GLY A 761 32.13 1.03 -3.28
CA GLY A 761 32.26 0.61 -4.68
C GLY A 761 33.46 1.21 -5.39
N THR A 762 33.83 2.45 -5.06
CA THR A 762 35.05 3.08 -5.58
C THR A 762 36.31 2.42 -5.00
N ILE A 763 36.38 2.23 -3.68
CA ILE A 763 37.52 1.59 -3.00
C ILE A 763 37.75 0.18 -3.55
N ILE A 764 36.71 -0.65 -3.62
CA ILE A 764 36.84 -2.02 -4.11
C ILE A 764 37.18 -2.04 -5.59
N SER A 765 36.64 -1.11 -6.40
CA SER A 765 37.02 -1.00 -7.80
C SER A 765 38.51 -0.70 -7.98
N PHE A 766 39.10 0.14 -7.13
CA PHE A 766 40.54 0.40 -7.12
C PHE A 766 41.35 -0.82 -6.70
N LEU A 767 40.91 -1.54 -5.66
CA LEU A 767 41.60 -2.73 -5.16
C LEU A 767 41.56 -3.91 -6.15
N THR A 768 40.46 -4.06 -6.88
CA THR A 768 40.26 -5.15 -7.84
C THR A 768 40.52 -4.73 -9.28
N ARG A 769 41.26 -3.63 -9.51
CA ARG A 769 41.52 -3.09 -10.84
C ARG A 769 42.40 -4.05 -11.63
N GLU A 770 41.84 -4.64 -12.67
CA GLU A 770 42.58 -5.45 -13.64
C GLU A 770 43.36 -4.51 -14.59
N LYS A 771 44.60 -4.88 -14.96
CA LYS A 771 45.52 -4.00 -15.71
C LYS A 771 45.14 -3.83 -17.20
N ASP A 772 44.38 -4.78 -17.76
CA ASP A 772 44.08 -4.87 -19.21
C ASP A 772 42.58 -4.66 -19.54
N VAL A 773 41.86 -3.87 -18.75
CA VAL A 773 40.42 -3.63 -19.01
C VAL A 773 40.25 -2.64 -20.19
N PRO A 774 39.45 -2.98 -21.22
CA PRO A 774 39.17 -2.06 -22.32
C PRO A 774 38.49 -0.78 -21.81
N ALA A 775 38.81 0.35 -22.45
CA ALA A 775 38.23 1.64 -22.10
C ALA A 775 36.69 1.60 -22.21
N VAL A 776 35.99 2.16 -21.22
CA VAL A 776 34.52 2.19 -21.14
C VAL A 776 33.95 2.92 -22.37
N ASP A 777 32.82 2.50 -22.94
CA ASP A 777 32.20 3.27 -24.03
C ASP A 777 31.83 4.69 -23.54
N PRO A 778 32.38 5.77 -24.14
CA PRO A 778 32.07 7.14 -23.76
C PRO A 778 30.57 7.48 -23.75
N LYS A 779 29.75 6.75 -24.52
CA LYS A 779 28.28 6.95 -24.54
C LYS A 779 27.58 6.57 -23.24
N LEU A 780 28.23 5.75 -22.39
CA LEU A 780 27.70 5.29 -21.10
C LEU A 780 28.00 6.26 -19.96
N ILE A 781 28.75 7.33 -20.23
CA ILE A 781 29.22 8.29 -19.22
C ILE A 781 28.58 9.65 -19.52
N SER A 782 28.18 10.34 -18.46
CA SER A 782 27.67 11.72 -18.56
C SER A 782 28.84 12.69 -18.39
N PRO A 783 29.09 13.63 -19.32
CA PRO A 783 30.14 14.64 -19.20
C PRO A 783 29.71 15.75 -18.23
N TRP A 784 29.46 15.37 -16.99
CA TRP A 784 28.85 16.22 -15.98
C TRP A 784 29.70 17.46 -15.69
N ALA A 785 31.04 17.37 -15.73
CA ALA A 785 31.90 18.53 -15.50
C ALA A 785 31.69 19.65 -16.55
N ASN A 786 31.17 19.32 -17.74
CA ASN A 786 30.83 20.34 -18.74
C ASN A 786 29.56 21.12 -18.38
N SER A 787 28.62 20.49 -17.68
CA SER A 787 27.35 21.09 -17.25
C SER A 787 27.45 21.75 -15.87
N PHE A 788 28.05 21.06 -14.89
CA PHE A 788 28.11 21.47 -13.49
C PHE A 788 29.30 22.38 -13.16
N CYS A 789 30.36 22.28 -13.96
CA CYS A 789 31.63 22.98 -13.73
C CYS A 789 32.01 23.80 -14.97
N CYS A 790 31.02 24.48 -15.58
CA CYS A 790 31.22 25.23 -16.83
C CYS A 790 32.30 26.32 -16.71
N CYS A 791 32.49 26.88 -15.51
CA CYS A 791 33.50 27.89 -15.19
C CYS A 791 34.92 27.33 -14.96
N LEU A 792 35.08 26.01 -14.84
CA LEU A 792 36.41 25.39 -14.65
C LEU A 792 37.16 25.29 -15.98
N PRO A 793 38.50 25.49 -15.98
CA PRO A 793 39.32 25.35 -17.19
C PRO A 793 39.15 23.97 -17.83
N ARG A 794 39.24 23.92 -19.17
CA ARG A 794 39.04 22.70 -19.99
C ARG A 794 39.81 21.48 -19.46
N ARG A 795 41.05 21.67 -19.02
CA ARG A 795 41.91 20.62 -18.43
C ARG A 795 41.26 19.94 -17.21
N TRP A 796 40.70 20.72 -16.29
CA TRP A 796 40.05 20.20 -15.10
C TRP A 796 38.72 19.51 -15.43
N ARG A 797 37.96 20.01 -16.41
CA ARG A 797 36.72 19.35 -16.86
C ARG A 797 36.97 17.97 -17.48
N VAL A 798 38.01 17.83 -18.30
CA VAL A 798 38.40 16.53 -18.88
C VAL A 798 38.83 15.55 -17.79
N VAL A 799 39.61 16.01 -16.79
CA VAL A 799 40.00 15.17 -15.64
C VAL A 799 38.78 14.74 -14.81
N LEU A 800 37.85 15.66 -14.52
CA LEU A 800 36.62 15.37 -13.77
C LEU A 800 35.65 14.45 -14.52
N ASN A 801 35.67 14.48 -15.86
CA ASN A 801 34.95 13.52 -16.71
C ASN A 801 35.73 12.20 -16.91
N GLY A 802 36.85 12.01 -16.20
CA GLY A 802 37.66 10.79 -16.26
C GLY A 802 38.38 10.57 -17.60
N GLY A 803 38.83 11.64 -18.24
CA GLY A 803 39.60 11.60 -19.49
C GLY A 803 38.75 11.60 -20.76
N ILE A 804 37.43 11.75 -20.63
CA ILE A 804 36.48 11.74 -21.75
C ILE A 804 36.09 13.16 -22.12
N GLU A 805 36.24 13.49 -23.40
CA GLU A 805 35.79 14.74 -23.99
C GLU A 805 34.62 14.48 -24.96
N THR A 806 33.59 15.30 -24.89
CA THR A 806 32.42 15.20 -25.79
C THR A 806 32.42 16.37 -26.77
N ASP A 807 32.48 16.07 -28.06
CA ASP A 807 32.41 17.07 -29.12
C ASP A 807 30.98 17.63 -29.27
N VAL A 808 30.83 18.78 -29.92
CA VAL A 808 29.55 19.52 -30.13
C VAL A 808 28.49 18.64 -30.83
N THR A 809 28.93 17.59 -31.54
CA THR A 809 28.11 16.58 -32.22
C THR A 809 27.59 15.44 -31.31
N GLY A 810 27.98 15.42 -30.03
CA GLY A 810 27.59 14.38 -29.07
C GLY A 810 28.35 13.06 -29.19
N LYS A 811 29.42 13.01 -29.99
CA LYS A 811 30.37 11.89 -30.01
C LYS A 811 31.43 12.10 -28.90
N GLY A 812 31.50 11.17 -27.95
CA GLY A 812 32.56 11.16 -26.92
C GLY A 812 33.84 10.53 -27.47
N MET A 813 34.98 11.15 -27.22
CA MET A 813 36.31 10.63 -27.51
C MET A 813 37.19 10.66 -26.25
N TYR A 814 38.11 9.70 -26.12
CA TYR A 814 39.13 9.72 -25.08
C TYR A 814 40.27 10.66 -25.48
N VAL A 815 40.72 11.51 -24.55
CA VAL A 815 41.85 12.43 -24.78
C VAL A 815 42.99 12.04 -23.85
N SER A 816 44.18 11.77 -24.41
CA SER A 816 45.41 11.62 -23.61
C SER A 816 45.84 12.99 -23.11
N VAL A 817 45.94 13.14 -21.79
CA VAL A 817 46.53 14.34 -21.17
C VAL A 817 48.01 14.06 -20.97
N ASP A 818 48.82 14.29 -22.01
CA ASP A 818 50.27 14.14 -21.89
C ASP A 818 50.83 15.25 -20.98
N LYS A 819 51.70 14.85 -20.06
CA LYS A 819 52.53 15.75 -19.26
C LYS A 819 53.83 15.97 -20.03
N GLU A 820 53.89 17.01 -20.84
CA GLU A 820 55.18 17.62 -21.19
C GLU A 820 55.17 19.10 -20.82
N GLY A 821 56.29 19.52 -20.25
CA GLY A 821 56.56 20.90 -19.87
C GLY A 821 56.75 21.78 -21.09
N ASP A 822 56.67 23.08 -20.82
CA ASP A 822 56.86 24.22 -21.70
C ASP A 822 55.68 24.61 -22.61
N GLY A 823 55.30 25.89 -22.44
CA GLY A 823 54.20 26.54 -23.11
C GLY A 823 54.43 26.70 -24.61
N ASN A 824 53.89 25.76 -25.38
CA ASN A 824 53.27 25.98 -26.69
C ASN A 824 52.72 24.64 -27.18
N PHE A 825 51.40 24.50 -27.28
CA PHE A 825 50.76 23.25 -27.70
C PHE A 825 50.34 23.31 -29.17
N ASN A 826 51.02 22.55 -30.02
CA ASN A 826 50.52 22.08 -31.31
C ASN A 826 49.63 20.85 -31.11
N GLU A 827 48.47 20.84 -31.77
CA GLU A 827 47.53 19.72 -31.78
C GLU A 827 48.15 18.48 -32.46
N THR A 828 48.23 17.36 -31.75
CA THR A 828 48.43 16.04 -32.36
C THR A 828 47.25 15.13 -32.00
N THR A 829 46.39 14.90 -32.98
CA THR A 829 45.27 13.97 -32.95
C THR A 829 45.79 12.54 -33.10
N GLY A 830 45.83 11.78 -32.00
CA GLY A 830 46.13 10.35 -32.03
C GLY A 830 45.00 9.54 -32.65
N HIS A 831 45.14 9.15 -33.93
CA HIS A 831 44.30 8.13 -34.55
C HIS A 831 44.56 6.75 -33.92
N LEU A 832 43.66 6.29 -33.05
CA LEU A 832 43.58 4.87 -32.69
C LEU A 832 43.10 4.07 -33.91
N ARG A 833 44.00 3.23 -34.45
CA ARG A 833 43.72 2.23 -35.50
C ARG A 833 42.51 1.38 -35.10
N GLN A 834 41.41 1.60 -35.81
CA GLN A 834 40.25 0.71 -35.85
C GLN A 834 40.70 -0.58 -36.54
N LYS A 835 40.91 -1.67 -35.78
CA LYS A 835 41.14 -2.99 -36.38
C LYS A 835 39.77 -3.48 -36.85
N ASN A 836 39.56 -3.47 -38.16
CA ASN A 836 38.40 -4.07 -38.83
C ASN A 836 38.13 -5.47 -38.26
N ASN A 837 36.92 -5.68 -37.77
CA ASN A 837 36.24 -6.97 -37.84
C ASN A 837 34.77 -6.65 -38.08
N ASP A 838 34.39 -6.76 -39.36
CA ASP A 838 33.01 -6.89 -39.78
C ASP A 838 32.41 -8.12 -39.09
N ILE A 839 31.46 -7.90 -38.20
CA ILE A 839 30.45 -8.89 -37.88
C ILE A 839 29.12 -8.24 -38.28
N GLN A 840 28.59 -8.74 -39.40
CA GLN A 840 27.27 -8.41 -39.90
C GLN A 840 26.24 -8.55 -38.78
N LEU A 841 25.51 -7.47 -38.52
CA LEU A 841 24.24 -7.49 -37.81
C LEU A 841 23.19 -8.13 -38.72
N MET A 842 22.74 -9.34 -38.36
CA MET A 842 21.38 -9.81 -38.58
C MET A 842 20.67 -9.91 -37.24
#